data_AF-A0A6J0THK1-F1
#
_entry.id   AF-A0A6J0THK1-F1
#
_cell.length_a   1.000
_cell.length_b   1.000
_cell.length_c   1.000
_cell.angle_alpha   90.00
_cell.angle_beta   90.00
_cell.angle_gamma   90.00
#
_symmetry.space_group_name_H-M   'P 1'
#
loop_
_entity.id
_entity.type
_entity.pdbx_description
1 polymer ?
#
loop_
_entity_poly.entity_id
_entity_poly.type
_entity_poly.pdbx_seq_one_letter_code
_entity_poly.pdbx_strand_id
1 'polypeptide(L)'
;MSGSEEEEEEEEIFRSSSDSEPEQKSEPESEPENPEDPIYALAPTINIQDESSVDVHSCSAFQCLDELFYAGNIPGTRVAELKAKYTLLHDTLISLQESEIQLLQDAKRFTVELEQQQQEIEKAEQFPEDATSEVSKLRQQYLRYQNEYRAIQEREFEIQYKLNSLLEEKKLVEKEYHRIPKASDSDKRMKALRESCEVLRKEIGQRRQEIRALKEAMSSRQKHLTKEQKEINELLRKQEEIRDELVRVQSIPIQLGKDMEKIHRRMQEVEKKKLVEQEEAQEVQETLKKVLAKNDEINEEKENVMKELDGKKALLESKEREFFALTKMHEMNKENEGSAIAERGILEMGFRNCAITKQKLQDTLSRMQREKERDLRNFKKMEMQLKITQDSLDQVKAHHERMQLEVDAVPKDDGTLLERRRELQREVEISKRNLTQEKTSTDVEGRMLEQCLAEEDQLFKAQEHYRDELANLIRMIQVKADEREQKSKDCLKAQIRLNNIVAEIKTKDFEIREHKKKQREIQRQMKEFAKLYDIVRHERNKLVNLVHCARQKTNEIKEKVKMLDNEMEILRHNFAVKERKLQKYQLKLSNNIAIKDSIQCDVSKAHQTLQEMKEKREQQLMDVERLTNMLTQIEEEMVQLRKKYERAVQRRNESGVQLIEREEEVCIFYEKINIQEMMSRNGDIEINVMDEKIRFLKLKLTEKKRHIELLLRTLPMKRGLDADLVVLQIQFSQCKDKIKSFEKQFIDPNGPNRTRALPGKDPSQQELFKKIEELEIQLVKKEEKLLEKDFIYEQVSRLTEKIKTKAENSKQDTLILAKKDEWITRENKKHHPKDDGAYCRAVYESGQCH
;
A
#
# COMPACT_ATOMS: atom_id res chain seq x y z
N MET A 1 -39.36 21.39 0.08
CA MET A 1 -40.46 21.99 -0.72
C MET A 1 -40.81 21.01 -1.82
N SER A 2 -42.06 21.06 -2.23
CA SER A 2 -42.82 20.31 -3.25
C SER A 2 -42.12 19.93 -4.57
N GLY A 3 -42.65 18.91 -5.27
CA GLY A 3 -42.20 18.39 -6.59
C GLY A 3 -41.67 16.95 -6.50
N SER A 4 -42.40 15.82 -6.66
CA SER A 4 -43.59 15.40 -7.46
C SER A 4 -43.35 15.10 -8.95
N GLU A 5 -44.04 14.05 -9.43
CA GLU A 5 -44.03 13.34 -10.74
C GLU A 5 -43.17 12.04 -10.72
N GLU A 6 -43.73 10.81 -10.70
CA GLU A 6 -44.63 10.09 -11.66
C GLU A 6 -43.81 9.50 -12.84
N GLU A 7 -43.98 8.28 -13.38
CA GLU A 7 -45.08 7.28 -13.49
C GLU A 7 -44.44 5.86 -13.58
N GLU A 8 -44.95 4.80 -12.94
CA GLU A 8 -45.92 3.77 -13.42
C GLU A 8 -45.35 2.53 -14.19
N GLU A 9 -45.71 1.35 -13.65
CA GLU A 9 -46.09 0.06 -14.29
C GLU A 9 -45.04 -0.75 -15.10
N GLU A 10 -45.13 -2.08 -15.26
CA GLU A 10 -46.23 -3.06 -15.11
C GLU A 10 -45.81 -4.34 -14.32
N GLU A 11 -46.74 -4.92 -13.54
CA GLU A 11 -46.78 -6.37 -13.29
C GLU A 11 -47.78 -6.98 -14.30
N GLU A 12 -47.44 -8.08 -14.99
CA GLU A 12 -48.50 -8.95 -15.52
C GLU A 12 -48.20 -10.45 -15.44
N ILE A 13 -49.28 -11.20 -15.21
CA ILE A 13 -49.34 -12.64 -14.99
C ILE A 13 -50.00 -13.26 -16.22
N PHE A 14 -49.48 -14.37 -16.74
CA PHE A 14 -50.29 -15.24 -17.60
C PHE A 14 -50.17 -16.73 -17.29
N ARG A 15 -51.26 -17.45 -17.57
CA ARG A 15 -51.60 -18.78 -17.05
C ARG A 15 -51.98 -19.71 -18.21
N SER A 16 -51.57 -20.99 -18.12
CA SER A 16 -52.21 -22.15 -18.80
C SER A 16 -52.14 -22.20 -20.36
N SER A 17 -52.33 -23.32 -21.06
CA SER A 17 -52.75 -24.70 -20.71
C SER A 17 -52.21 -25.74 -21.72
N SER A 18 -52.23 -27.04 -21.35
CA SER A 18 -52.42 -28.24 -22.21
C SER A 18 -51.41 -28.55 -23.35
N ASP A 19 -51.05 -29.80 -23.70
CA ASP A 19 -51.56 -31.12 -23.29
C ASP A 19 -50.51 -32.25 -23.57
N SER A 20 -50.90 -33.51 -23.30
CA SER A 20 -50.30 -34.79 -23.75
C SER A 20 -49.03 -35.34 -23.08
N GLU A 21 -49.29 -36.22 -22.10
CA GLU A 21 -48.58 -37.48 -21.81
C GLU A 21 -48.46 -38.39 -23.07
N PRO A 22 -47.60 -39.45 -23.13
CA PRO A 22 -47.45 -40.45 -22.05
C PRO A 22 -46.07 -41.13 -21.81
N GLU A 23 -46.03 -41.88 -20.70
CA GLU A 23 -45.26 -43.12 -20.45
C GLU A 23 -43.71 -43.14 -20.62
N GLN A 24 -42.96 -43.27 -19.50
CA GLN A 24 -42.45 -44.60 -19.04
C GLN A 24 -41.68 -44.56 -17.69
N LYS A 25 -42.19 -45.33 -16.72
CA LYS A 25 -41.51 -46.19 -15.72
C LYS A 25 -40.29 -45.66 -14.92
N SER A 26 -40.59 -45.27 -13.69
CA SER A 26 -39.94 -45.71 -12.43
C SER A 26 -38.69 -46.62 -12.49
N GLU A 27 -37.60 -46.16 -11.86
CA GLU A 27 -36.55 -47.01 -11.27
C GLU A 27 -36.69 -46.99 -9.72
N PRO A 28 -36.65 -48.15 -9.03
CA PRO A 28 -36.63 -48.22 -7.57
C PRO A 28 -35.23 -48.48 -6.98
N GLU A 29 -35.06 -48.00 -5.75
CA GLU A 29 -34.30 -48.61 -4.63
C GLU A 29 -33.08 -49.52 -4.94
N SER A 30 -31.88 -49.03 -4.59
CA SER A 30 -30.70 -49.87 -4.36
C SER A 30 -30.55 -50.21 -2.87
N GLU A 31 -31.12 -51.34 -2.46
CA GLU A 31 -30.68 -52.06 -1.24
C GLU A 31 -29.54 -53.05 -1.58
N PRO A 32 -28.76 -53.54 -0.58
CA PRO A 32 -27.37 -53.91 -0.79
C PRO A 32 -27.12 -55.31 -1.36
N GLU A 33 -25.90 -55.47 -1.88
CA GLU A 33 -25.29 -56.69 -2.42
C GLU A 33 -25.54 -57.92 -1.54
N ASN A 34 -26.17 -58.95 -2.14
CA ASN A 34 -25.98 -60.34 -1.75
C ASN A 34 -24.81 -60.91 -2.58
N PRO A 35 -24.09 -61.93 -2.07
CA PRO A 35 -22.81 -62.37 -2.63
C PRO A 35 -22.94 -62.88 -4.07
N GLU A 36 -21.92 -62.60 -4.88
CA GLU A 36 -21.83 -63.03 -6.28
C GLU A 36 -21.82 -64.56 -6.38
N ASP A 37 -22.78 -65.12 -7.13
CA ASP A 37 -22.63 -66.48 -7.67
C ASP A 37 -21.43 -66.50 -8.64
N PRO A 38 -20.52 -67.48 -8.57
CA PRO A 38 -19.34 -67.51 -9.42
C PRO A 38 -19.75 -67.69 -10.90
N ILE A 39 -19.37 -66.72 -11.73
CA ILE A 39 -19.62 -66.73 -13.17
C ILE A 39 -18.80 -67.85 -13.83
N TYR A 40 -19.44 -69.00 -14.05
CA TYR A 40 -18.89 -70.04 -14.93
C TYR A 40 -18.85 -69.51 -16.36
N ALA A 41 -17.64 -69.28 -16.88
CA ALA A 41 -17.44 -69.00 -18.30
C ALA A 41 -17.83 -70.23 -19.13
N LEU A 42 -19.02 -70.18 -19.74
CA LEU A 42 -19.46 -71.16 -20.74
C LEU A 42 -18.50 -71.12 -21.93
N ALA A 43 -17.65 -72.14 -22.04
CA ALA A 43 -16.73 -72.28 -23.16
C ALA A 43 -17.51 -72.37 -24.49
N PRO A 44 -17.05 -71.72 -25.58
CA PRO A 44 -17.74 -71.78 -26.87
C PRO A 44 -17.81 -73.22 -27.40
N THR A 45 -19.02 -73.72 -27.64
CA THR A 45 -19.26 -75.03 -28.24
C THR A 45 -18.98 -74.99 -29.75
N ILE A 46 -17.71 -74.86 -30.13
CA ILE A 46 -17.29 -75.02 -31.53
C ILE A 46 -17.21 -76.52 -31.81
N ASN A 47 -18.05 -77.01 -32.71
CA ASN A 47 -18.14 -78.43 -33.06
C ASN A 47 -17.03 -78.82 -34.07
N ILE A 48 -15.76 -78.74 -33.64
CA ILE A 48 -14.56 -78.96 -34.49
C ILE A 48 -14.26 -80.47 -34.63
N GLN A 49 -15.20 -81.25 -35.18
CA GLN A 49 -14.98 -82.67 -35.48
C GLN A 49 -15.00 -83.03 -36.97
N ASP A 50 -15.47 -82.15 -37.86
CA ASP A 50 -15.61 -82.46 -39.30
C ASP A 50 -14.53 -81.88 -40.24
N GLU A 51 -13.70 -80.91 -39.81
CA GLU A 51 -12.71 -80.27 -40.71
C GLU A 51 -11.24 -80.68 -40.46
N SER A 52 -10.91 -81.33 -39.35
CA SER A 52 -9.54 -81.71 -38.98
C SER A 52 -8.99 -82.96 -39.71
N SER A 53 -9.71 -83.48 -40.71
CA SER A 53 -9.35 -84.70 -41.44
C SER A 53 -9.32 -84.55 -42.98
N VAL A 54 -9.38 -83.32 -43.50
CA VAL A 54 -9.26 -83.06 -44.94
C VAL A 54 -7.78 -83.04 -45.33
N ASP A 55 -7.32 -84.08 -46.04
CA ASP A 55 -5.98 -84.14 -46.64
C ASP A 55 -5.75 -82.87 -47.50
N VAL A 56 -4.67 -82.13 -47.21
CA VAL A 56 -4.39 -80.80 -47.79
C VAL A 56 -4.36 -80.85 -49.33
N HIS A 57 -3.97 -81.98 -49.90
CA HIS A 57 -3.93 -82.19 -51.35
C HIS A 57 -5.31 -82.37 -51.99
N SER A 58 -6.33 -82.69 -51.20
CA SER A 58 -7.74 -82.79 -51.63
C SER A 58 -8.51 -81.46 -51.51
N CYS A 59 -7.92 -80.44 -50.87
CA CYS A 59 -8.56 -79.14 -50.66
C CYS A 59 -8.93 -78.44 -51.99
N SER A 60 -10.10 -77.79 -52.03
CA SER A 60 -10.57 -76.99 -53.17
C SER A 60 -9.56 -75.90 -53.59
N ALA A 61 -8.79 -75.34 -52.65
CA ALA A 61 -7.73 -74.39 -52.95
C ALA A 61 -6.59 -75.02 -53.78
N PHE A 62 -6.23 -76.29 -53.53
CA PHE A 62 -5.24 -77.03 -54.32
C PHE A 62 -5.78 -77.36 -55.71
N GLN A 63 -7.06 -77.73 -55.81
CA GLN A 63 -7.74 -78.03 -57.08
C GLN A 63 -7.82 -76.78 -57.98
N CYS A 64 -8.25 -75.63 -57.45
CA CYS A 64 -8.25 -74.36 -58.17
C CYS A 64 -6.85 -73.95 -58.67
N LEU A 65 -5.80 -74.22 -57.88
CA LEU A 65 -4.42 -73.95 -58.28
C LEU A 65 -3.92 -74.87 -59.41
N ASP A 66 -4.39 -76.12 -59.46
CA ASP A 66 -4.11 -77.04 -60.57
C ASP A 66 -4.92 -76.68 -61.83
N GLU A 67 -6.21 -76.31 -61.70
CA GLU A 67 -7.02 -75.83 -62.82
C GLU A 67 -6.40 -74.60 -63.49
N LEU A 68 -5.90 -73.65 -62.69
CA LEU A 68 -5.19 -72.46 -63.18
C LEU A 68 -3.82 -72.78 -63.81
N PHE A 69 -3.19 -73.90 -63.43
CA PHE A 69 -2.01 -74.44 -64.12
C PHE A 69 -2.38 -75.06 -65.46
N TYR A 70 -3.39 -75.94 -65.51
CA TYR A 70 -3.84 -76.61 -66.74
C TYR A 70 -4.42 -75.63 -67.76
N ALA A 71 -5.02 -74.52 -67.31
CA ALA A 71 -5.46 -73.41 -68.16
C ALA A 71 -4.29 -72.56 -68.73
N GLY A 72 -3.05 -72.81 -68.33
CA GLY A 72 -1.85 -72.08 -68.77
C GLY A 72 -1.69 -70.67 -68.17
N ASN A 73 -2.55 -70.28 -67.23
CA ASN A 73 -2.58 -68.93 -66.66
C ASN A 73 -1.45 -68.67 -65.65
N ILE A 74 -0.86 -69.73 -65.07
CA ILE A 74 0.19 -69.62 -64.05
C ILE A 74 1.32 -70.63 -64.35
N PRO A 75 2.60 -70.24 -64.34
CA PRO A 75 3.71 -71.18 -64.49
C PRO A 75 3.81 -72.13 -63.29
N GLY A 76 4.15 -73.40 -63.54
CA GLY A 76 4.14 -74.47 -62.54
C GLY A 76 5.03 -74.22 -61.31
N THR A 77 6.13 -73.48 -61.48
CA THR A 77 6.98 -73.02 -60.35
C THR A 77 6.20 -72.17 -59.35
N ARG A 78 5.34 -71.27 -59.84
CA ARG A 78 4.52 -70.40 -58.99
C ARG A 78 3.36 -71.15 -58.35
N VAL A 79 2.82 -72.17 -59.01
CA VAL A 79 1.82 -73.06 -58.43
C VAL A 79 2.41 -73.90 -57.30
N ALA A 80 3.62 -74.42 -57.46
CA ALA A 80 4.36 -75.10 -56.39
C ALA A 80 4.64 -74.17 -55.20
N GLU A 81 5.06 -72.91 -55.42
CA GLU A 81 5.23 -71.92 -54.35
C GLU A 81 3.93 -71.63 -53.58
N LEU A 82 2.81 -71.47 -54.29
CA LEU A 82 1.52 -71.16 -53.67
C LEU A 82 0.97 -72.35 -52.89
N LYS A 83 1.10 -73.57 -53.44
CA LYS A 83 0.78 -74.82 -52.74
C LYS A 83 1.62 -74.99 -51.48
N ALA A 84 2.94 -74.78 -51.55
CA ALA A 84 3.84 -74.85 -50.41
C ALA A 84 3.49 -73.83 -49.31
N LYS A 85 3.08 -72.61 -49.67
CA LYS A 85 2.61 -71.60 -48.73
C LYS A 85 1.26 -71.96 -48.08
N TYR A 86 0.37 -72.60 -48.84
CA TYR A 86 -0.92 -73.05 -48.31
C TYR A 86 -0.75 -74.24 -47.34
N THR A 87 0.10 -75.22 -47.64
CA THR A 87 0.47 -76.27 -46.67
C THR A 87 1.08 -75.67 -45.42
N LEU A 88 2.05 -74.74 -45.54
CA LEU A 88 2.64 -74.09 -44.38
C LEU A 88 1.59 -73.37 -43.50
N LEU A 89 0.63 -72.68 -44.13
CA LEU A 89 -0.46 -72.02 -43.40
C LEU A 89 -1.36 -73.04 -42.68
N HIS A 90 -1.71 -74.13 -43.35
CA HIS A 90 -2.53 -75.21 -42.79
C HIS A 90 -1.83 -75.92 -41.64
N ASP A 91 -0.55 -76.26 -41.79
CA ASP A 91 0.29 -76.86 -40.74
C ASP A 91 0.37 -75.92 -39.52
N THR A 92 0.53 -74.60 -39.74
CA THR A 92 0.50 -73.64 -38.62
C THR A 92 -0.87 -73.56 -37.94
N LEU A 93 -1.97 -73.65 -38.70
CA LEU A 93 -3.33 -73.67 -38.16
C LEU A 93 -3.58 -74.91 -37.30
N ILE A 94 -3.17 -76.10 -37.76
CA ILE A 94 -3.25 -77.33 -36.98
C ILE A 94 -2.43 -77.19 -35.69
N SER A 95 -1.17 -76.73 -35.77
CA SER A 95 -0.33 -76.58 -34.58
C SER A 95 -0.90 -75.57 -33.56
N LEU A 96 -1.59 -74.53 -34.03
CA LEU A 96 -2.30 -73.58 -33.17
C LEU A 96 -3.52 -74.23 -32.50
N GLN A 97 -4.34 -74.95 -33.26
CA GLN A 97 -5.49 -75.69 -32.71
C GLN A 97 -5.08 -76.75 -31.69
N GLU A 98 -4.00 -77.50 -31.95
CA GLU A 98 -3.43 -78.45 -30.99
C GLU A 98 -2.94 -77.76 -29.72
N SER A 99 -2.29 -76.59 -29.84
CA SER A 99 -1.85 -75.79 -28.69
C SER A 99 -3.02 -75.21 -27.88
N GLU A 100 -4.10 -74.78 -28.54
CA GLU A 100 -5.32 -74.28 -27.90
C GLU A 100 -6.04 -75.41 -27.15
N ILE A 101 -6.13 -76.59 -27.74
CA ILE A 101 -6.69 -77.80 -27.10
C ILE A 101 -5.86 -78.19 -25.87
N GLN A 102 -4.52 -78.13 -25.93
CA GLN A 102 -3.65 -78.39 -24.78
C GLN A 102 -3.87 -77.36 -23.67
N LEU A 103 -3.88 -76.06 -23.98
CA LEU A 103 -4.14 -74.99 -23.01
C LEU A 103 -5.52 -75.12 -22.34
N LEU A 104 -6.56 -75.55 -23.09
CA LEU A 104 -7.88 -75.83 -22.53
C LEU A 104 -7.92 -77.08 -21.63
N GLN A 105 -7.09 -78.09 -21.91
CA GLN A 105 -6.94 -79.26 -21.03
C GLN A 105 -6.20 -78.91 -19.74
N ASP A 106 -5.13 -78.12 -19.83
CA ASP A 106 -4.38 -77.63 -18.68
C ASP A 106 -5.22 -76.67 -17.82
N ALA A 107 -5.98 -75.77 -18.43
CA ALA A 107 -6.93 -74.92 -17.71
C ALA A 107 -7.94 -75.75 -16.90
N LYS A 108 -8.52 -76.81 -17.49
CA LYS A 108 -9.42 -77.73 -16.77
C LYS A 108 -8.72 -78.46 -15.62
N ARG A 109 -7.48 -78.91 -15.81
CA ARG A 109 -6.68 -79.53 -14.74
C ARG A 109 -6.43 -78.57 -13.57
N PHE A 110 -5.94 -77.36 -13.87
CA PHE A 110 -5.69 -76.35 -12.83
C PHE A 110 -6.98 -75.90 -12.13
N THR A 111 -8.13 -75.86 -12.82
CA THR A 111 -9.42 -75.58 -12.17
C THR A 111 -9.76 -76.65 -11.13
N VAL A 112 -9.60 -77.93 -11.46
CA VAL A 112 -9.84 -79.05 -10.52
C VAL A 112 -8.82 -79.07 -9.37
N GLU A 113 -7.55 -78.74 -9.62
CA GLU A 113 -6.54 -78.61 -8.57
C GLU A 113 -6.84 -77.44 -7.63
N LEU A 114 -7.32 -76.30 -8.15
CA LEU A 114 -7.76 -75.15 -7.34
C LEU A 114 -8.98 -75.50 -6.48
N GLU A 115 -9.99 -76.18 -7.02
CA GLU A 115 -11.16 -76.65 -6.26
C GLU A 115 -10.74 -77.61 -5.13
N GLN A 116 -9.80 -78.52 -5.38
CA GLN A 116 -9.28 -79.43 -4.36
C GLN A 116 -8.52 -78.66 -3.25
N GLN A 117 -7.66 -77.72 -3.63
CA GLN A 117 -6.94 -76.87 -2.67
C GLN A 117 -7.90 -75.99 -1.86
N GLN A 118 -8.95 -75.44 -2.47
CA GLN A 118 -10.00 -74.70 -1.74
C GLN A 118 -10.74 -75.59 -0.74
N GLN A 119 -11.10 -76.82 -1.11
CA GLN A 119 -11.73 -77.75 -0.17
C GLN A 119 -10.79 -78.21 0.97
N GLU A 120 -9.48 -78.27 0.74
CA GLU A 120 -8.50 -78.52 1.82
C GLU A 120 -8.35 -77.30 2.74
N ILE A 121 -8.37 -76.08 2.20
CA ILE A 121 -8.36 -74.83 2.97
C ILE A 121 -9.64 -74.69 3.79
N GLU A 122 -10.83 -74.90 3.22
CA GLU A 122 -12.11 -74.86 3.94
C GLU A 122 -12.15 -75.88 5.08
N LYS A 123 -11.63 -77.10 4.87
CA LYS A 123 -11.50 -78.12 5.94
C LYS A 123 -10.48 -77.72 7.01
N ALA A 124 -9.47 -76.93 6.66
CA ALA A 124 -8.51 -76.36 7.62
C ALA A 124 -9.08 -75.13 8.37
N GLU A 125 -10.08 -74.44 7.81
CA GLU A 125 -10.75 -73.29 8.44
C GLU A 125 -11.97 -73.69 9.30
N GLN A 126 -12.69 -74.77 8.95
CA GLN A 126 -13.79 -75.32 9.74
C GLN A 126 -13.30 -76.03 11.02
N PHE A 127 -13.00 -75.25 12.06
CA PHE A 127 -12.58 -75.78 13.37
C PHE A 127 -13.76 -76.23 14.26
N PRO A 128 -13.60 -77.29 15.09
CA PRO A 128 -14.62 -77.69 16.05
C PRO A 128 -14.66 -76.72 17.25
N GLU A 129 -15.70 -75.90 17.35
CA GLU A 129 -15.83 -74.88 18.41
C GLU A 129 -16.00 -75.47 19.83
N ASP A 130 -16.44 -76.73 19.95
CA ASP A 130 -16.77 -77.37 21.24
C ASP A 130 -15.57 -77.97 22.01
N ALA A 131 -14.37 -77.99 21.43
CA ALA A 131 -13.19 -78.56 22.08
C ALA A 131 -12.55 -77.59 23.09
N THR A 132 -13.05 -77.58 24.33
CA THR A 132 -12.52 -76.81 25.49
C THR A 132 -11.18 -77.31 26.05
N SER A 133 -10.32 -77.84 25.18
CA SER A 133 -8.94 -78.28 25.45
C SER A 133 -8.06 -77.11 25.95
N GLU A 134 -7.07 -77.43 26.79
CA GLU A 134 -6.02 -76.48 27.19
C GLU A 134 -5.23 -75.96 25.98
N VAL A 135 -5.10 -76.78 24.93
CA VAL A 135 -4.46 -76.38 23.66
C VAL A 135 -5.21 -75.22 23.01
N SER A 136 -6.55 -75.22 23.03
CA SER A 136 -7.37 -74.12 22.50
C SER A 136 -7.18 -72.83 23.30
N LYS A 137 -7.04 -72.92 24.63
CA LYS A 137 -6.77 -71.77 25.52
C LYS A 137 -5.36 -71.21 25.31
N LEU A 138 -4.35 -72.08 25.23
CA LEU A 138 -2.97 -71.70 24.93
C LEU A 138 -2.84 -71.08 23.54
N ARG A 139 -3.54 -71.60 22.53
CA ARG A 139 -3.54 -71.05 21.17
C ARG A 139 -4.28 -69.71 21.10
N GLN A 140 -5.35 -69.50 21.87
CA GLN A 140 -6.01 -68.20 22.01
C GLN A 140 -5.09 -67.17 22.70
N GLN A 141 -4.34 -67.58 23.74
CA GLN A 141 -3.33 -66.72 24.37
C GLN A 141 -2.19 -66.39 23.40
N TYR A 142 -1.69 -67.38 22.65
CA TYR A 142 -0.67 -67.18 21.62
C TYR A 142 -1.12 -66.18 20.55
N LEU A 143 -2.34 -66.31 20.01
CA LEU A 143 -2.90 -65.38 19.02
C LEU A 143 -3.05 -63.95 19.60
N ARG A 144 -3.44 -63.82 20.87
CA ARG A 144 -3.48 -62.51 21.54
C ARG A 144 -2.07 -61.90 21.64
N TYR A 145 -1.08 -62.64 22.13
CA TYR A 145 0.29 -62.17 22.21
C TYR A 145 0.91 -61.89 20.83
N GLN A 146 0.55 -62.64 19.79
CA GLN A 146 1.00 -62.41 18.42
C GLN A 146 0.40 -61.12 17.83
N ASN A 147 -0.88 -60.84 18.12
CA ASN A 147 -1.53 -59.59 17.72
C ASN A 147 -0.99 -58.38 18.52
N GLU A 148 -0.77 -58.53 19.82
CA GLU A 148 -0.11 -57.52 20.66
C GLU A 148 1.32 -57.25 20.18
N TYR A 149 2.08 -58.29 19.81
CA TYR A 149 3.42 -58.17 19.23
C TYR A 149 3.41 -57.41 17.90
N ARG A 150 2.48 -57.73 16.98
CA ARG A 150 2.31 -56.97 15.72
C ARG A 150 1.98 -55.50 15.98
N ALA A 151 1.04 -55.21 16.87
CA ALA A 151 0.69 -53.84 17.25
C ALA A 151 1.86 -53.08 17.93
N ILE A 152 2.77 -53.79 18.60
CA ILE A 152 4.01 -53.22 19.13
C ILE A 152 5.01 -52.95 17.99
N GLN A 153 5.18 -53.86 17.03
CA GLN A 153 6.04 -53.66 15.86
C GLN A 153 5.57 -52.49 14.98
N GLU A 154 4.27 -52.34 14.76
CA GLU A 154 3.67 -51.21 14.03
C GLU A 154 3.97 -49.88 14.74
N ARG A 155 3.80 -49.83 16.06
CA ARG A 155 4.18 -48.66 16.88
C ARG A 155 5.67 -48.38 16.86
N GLU A 156 6.51 -49.42 16.88
CA GLU A 156 7.97 -49.25 16.77
C GLU A 156 8.33 -48.64 15.41
N PHE A 157 7.73 -49.13 14.32
CA PHE A 157 7.92 -48.58 12.98
C PHE A 157 7.45 -47.11 12.89
N GLU A 158 6.29 -46.76 13.45
CA GLU A 158 5.85 -45.36 13.55
C GLU A 158 6.83 -44.47 14.34
N ILE A 159 7.38 -44.97 15.45
CA ILE A 159 8.32 -44.24 16.29
C ILE A 159 9.65 -44.06 15.56
N GLN A 160 10.14 -45.11 14.86
CA GLN A 160 11.34 -45.03 14.02
C GLN A 160 11.16 -44.04 12.86
N TYR A 161 9.99 -44.03 12.20
CA TYR A 161 9.66 -43.05 11.16
C TYR A 161 9.65 -41.61 11.70
N LYS A 162 8.98 -41.37 12.84
CA LYS A 162 8.99 -40.06 13.52
C LYS A 162 10.40 -39.64 13.94
N LEU A 163 11.22 -40.57 14.45
CA LEU A 163 12.61 -40.30 14.81
C LEU A 163 13.44 -39.90 13.59
N ASN A 164 13.28 -40.58 12.45
CA ASN A 164 13.98 -40.24 11.21
C ASN A 164 13.58 -38.86 10.70
N SER A 165 12.29 -38.52 10.69
CA SER A 165 11.80 -37.17 10.34
C SER A 165 12.43 -36.10 11.23
N LEU A 166 12.42 -36.29 12.55
CA LEU A 166 13.02 -35.36 13.51
C LEU A 166 14.55 -35.26 13.36
N LEU A 167 15.23 -36.33 12.95
CA LEU A 167 16.67 -36.30 12.64
C LEU A 167 16.98 -35.55 11.35
N GLU A 168 16.09 -35.58 10.35
CA GLU A 168 16.22 -34.78 9.13
C GLU A 168 15.94 -33.30 9.40
N GLU A 169 14.88 -32.97 10.16
CA GLU A 169 14.63 -31.61 10.65
C GLU A 169 15.82 -31.08 11.46
N LYS A 170 16.36 -31.87 12.40
CA LYS A 170 17.57 -31.52 13.14
C LYS A 170 18.75 -31.23 12.21
N LYS A 171 19.01 -32.08 11.20
CA LYS A 171 20.09 -31.86 10.21
C LYS A 171 19.87 -30.58 9.39
N LEU A 172 18.61 -30.23 9.07
CA LEU A 172 18.30 -28.97 8.39
C LEU A 172 18.56 -27.77 9.30
N VAL A 173 18.10 -27.81 10.56
CA VAL A 173 18.36 -26.77 11.57
C VAL A 173 19.86 -26.62 11.85
N GLU A 174 20.61 -27.72 11.93
CA GLU A 174 22.08 -27.68 12.07
C GLU A 174 22.76 -27.04 10.85
N LYS A 175 22.28 -27.32 9.63
CA LYS A 175 22.78 -26.66 8.40
C LYS A 175 22.48 -25.16 8.39
N GLU A 176 21.28 -24.74 8.80
CA GLU A 176 20.96 -23.31 8.94
C GLU A 176 21.80 -22.65 10.03
N TYR A 177 22.02 -23.31 11.17
CA TYR A 177 22.92 -22.83 12.22
C TYR A 177 24.36 -22.64 11.72
N HIS A 178 24.84 -23.52 10.83
CA HIS A 178 26.16 -23.38 10.20
C HIS A 178 26.20 -22.31 9.08
N ARG A 179 25.05 -21.88 8.54
CA ARG A 179 24.93 -20.75 7.60
C ARG A 179 24.98 -19.39 8.29
N ILE A 180 24.64 -19.32 9.58
CA ILE A 180 24.80 -18.12 10.40
C ILE A 180 26.31 -17.85 10.58
N PRO A 181 26.85 -16.70 10.12
CA PRO A 181 28.26 -16.39 10.26
C PRO A 181 28.68 -16.33 11.74
N LYS A 182 29.75 -17.04 12.10
CA LYS A 182 30.33 -16.97 13.46
C LYS A 182 30.87 -15.56 13.70
N ALA A 183 30.81 -15.09 14.95
CA ALA A 183 31.18 -13.71 15.33
C ALA A 183 32.56 -13.24 14.80
N SER A 184 33.54 -14.16 14.74
CA SER A 184 34.86 -13.98 14.10
C SER A 184 34.79 -13.39 12.68
N ASP A 185 33.84 -13.87 11.86
CA ASP A 185 33.83 -13.60 10.43
C ASP A 185 32.96 -12.38 10.10
N SER A 186 31.97 -12.07 10.95
CA SER A 186 31.35 -10.74 10.99
C SER A 186 32.36 -9.68 11.43
N ASP A 187 33.23 -9.95 12.42
CA ASP A 187 34.25 -8.99 12.85
C ASP A 187 35.30 -8.72 11.77
N LYS A 188 35.75 -9.75 11.04
CA LYS A 188 36.63 -9.58 9.88
C LYS A 188 35.97 -8.76 8.77
N ARG A 189 34.69 -9.02 8.46
CA ARG A 189 33.92 -8.21 7.50
C ARG A 189 33.73 -6.77 7.97
N MET A 190 33.47 -6.53 9.26
CA MET A 190 33.39 -5.18 9.82
C MET A 190 34.73 -4.44 9.76
N LYS A 191 35.87 -5.11 10.00
CA LYS A 191 37.20 -4.50 9.83
C LYS A 191 37.45 -4.13 8.36
N ALA A 192 37.26 -5.05 7.43
CA ALA A 192 37.42 -4.78 5.99
C ALA A 192 36.50 -3.65 5.49
N LEU A 193 35.26 -3.58 5.98
CA LEU A 193 34.33 -2.48 5.66
C LEU A 193 34.74 -1.14 6.31
N ARG A 194 35.33 -1.14 7.51
CA ARG A 194 35.89 0.08 8.12
C ARG A 194 37.10 0.58 7.35
N GLU A 195 38.02 -0.32 6.99
CA GLU A 195 39.20 0.00 6.17
C GLU A 195 38.80 0.55 4.79
N SER A 196 37.83 -0.08 4.12
CA SER A 196 37.25 0.42 2.86
C SER A 196 36.60 1.81 3.03
N CYS A 197 35.81 2.02 4.10
CA CYS A 197 35.26 3.33 4.43
C CYS A 197 36.33 4.39 4.71
N GLU A 198 37.48 4.04 5.28
CA GLU A 198 38.59 4.97 5.49
C GLU A 198 39.31 5.32 4.18
N VAL A 199 39.49 4.36 3.27
CA VAL A 199 40.03 4.62 1.93
C VAL A 199 39.11 5.56 1.16
N LEU A 200 37.80 5.27 1.11
CA LEU A 200 36.81 6.13 0.47
C LEU A 200 36.75 7.54 1.10
N ARG A 201 36.90 7.67 2.42
CA ARG A 201 37.01 8.99 3.07
C ARG A 201 38.26 9.77 2.63
N LYS A 202 39.40 9.10 2.43
CA LYS A 202 40.63 9.72 1.91
C LYS A 202 40.47 10.15 0.44
N GLU A 203 39.87 9.31 -0.40
CA GLU A 203 39.56 9.67 -1.80
C GLU A 203 38.59 10.84 -1.89
N ILE A 204 37.49 10.85 -1.11
CA ILE A 204 36.56 11.99 -1.02
C ILE A 204 37.29 13.26 -0.57
N GLY A 205 38.26 13.14 0.35
CA GLY A 205 39.14 14.24 0.76
C GLY A 205 39.98 14.80 -0.40
N GLN A 206 40.62 13.93 -1.16
CA GLN A 206 41.42 14.28 -2.35
C GLN A 206 40.57 14.89 -3.45
N ARG A 207 39.43 14.27 -3.82
CA ARG A 207 38.48 14.82 -4.81
C ARG A 207 37.95 16.20 -4.39
N ARG A 208 37.71 16.43 -3.10
CA ARG A 208 37.34 17.76 -2.57
C ARG A 208 38.49 18.77 -2.63
N GLN A 209 39.75 18.35 -2.65
CA GLN A 209 40.90 19.25 -2.90
C GLN A 209 41.03 19.55 -4.40
N GLU A 210 40.92 18.54 -5.27
CA GLU A 210 40.90 18.71 -6.74
C GLU A 210 39.80 19.68 -7.19
N ILE A 211 38.56 19.50 -6.70
CA ILE A 211 37.43 20.38 -7.01
C ILE A 211 37.67 21.82 -6.54
N ARG A 212 38.37 22.03 -5.42
CA ARG A 212 38.74 23.38 -4.96
C ARG A 212 39.78 24.03 -5.88
N ALA A 213 40.86 23.32 -6.20
CA ALA A 213 41.87 23.79 -7.14
C ALA A 213 41.28 24.11 -8.54
N LEU A 214 40.37 23.27 -9.04
CA LEU A 214 39.68 23.51 -10.31
C LEU A 214 38.73 24.72 -10.24
N LYS A 215 38.01 24.93 -9.13
CA LYS A 215 37.17 26.13 -8.93
C LYS A 215 38.02 27.41 -8.86
N GLU A 216 39.17 27.36 -8.21
CA GLU A 216 40.12 28.49 -8.15
C GLU A 216 40.72 28.79 -9.53
N ALA A 217 41.09 27.76 -10.30
CA ALA A 217 41.55 27.89 -11.69
C ALA A 217 40.48 28.44 -12.64
N MET A 218 39.22 28.03 -12.49
CA MET A 218 38.09 28.61 -13.23
C MET A 218 37.81 30.06 -12.84
N SER A 219 37.89 30.38 -11.54
CA SER A 219 37.73 31.76 -11.05
C SER A 219 38.81 32.70 -11.59
N SER A 220 40.08 32.26 -11.60
CA SER A 220 41.16 33.05 -12.19
C SER A 220 41.00 33.21 -13.71
N ARG A 221 40.65 32.14 -14.43
CA ARG A 221 40.39 32.22 -15.89
C ARG A 221 39.21 33.15 -16.23
N GLN A 222 38.13 33.14 -15.44
CA GLN A 222 37.02 34.09 -15.58
C GLN A 222 37.46 35.55 -15.31
N LYS A 223 38.38 35.78 -14.36
CA LYS A 223 38.98 37.10 -14.09
C LYS A 223 39.92 37.56 -15.21
N HIS A 224 40.46 36.65 -16.04
CA HIS A 224 41.22 37.02 -17.24
C HIS A 224 40.27 37.39 -18.40
N LEU A 225 39.29 36.53 -18.72
CA LEU A 225 38.27 36.82 -19.75
C LEU A 225 37.53 38.15 -19.51
N THR A 226 37.20 38.46 -18.26
CA THR A 226 36.54 39.75 -17.91
C THR A 226 37.47 40.97 -17.98
N LYS A 227 38.78 40.81 -18.05
CA LYS A 227 39.74 41.89 -18.38
C LYS A 227 39.86 42.06 -19.88
N GLU A 228 40.07 40.97 -20.62
CA GLU A 228 40.10 40.97 -22.09
C GLU A 228 38.83 41.60 -22.68
N GLN A 229 37.65 41.27 -22.13
CA GLN A 229 36.38 41.89 -22.53
C GLN A 229 36.31 43.40 -22.24
N LYS A 230 36.95 43.88 -21.17
CA LYS A 230 37.03 45.32 -20.86
C LYS A 230 37.97 46.04 -21.82
N GLU A 231 39.11 45.44 -22.15
CA GLU A 231 40.06 45.96 -23.13
C GLU A 231 39.43 46.05 -24.54
N ILE A 232 38.67 45.03 -24.96
CA ILE A 232 37.87 45.06 -26.20
C ILE A 232 36.85 46.21 -26.18
N ASN A 233 36.12 46.39 -25.08
CA ASN A 233 35.13 47.46 -24.96
C ASN A 233 35.77 48.85 -24.96
N GLU A 234 36.97 49.02 -24.40
CA GLU A 234 37.73 50.27 -24.49
C GLU A 234 38.24 50.56 -25.91
N LEU A 235 38.65 49.54 -26.67
CA LEU A 235 39.03 49.68 -28.08
C LEU A 235 37.82 50.05 -28.95
N LEU A 236 36.64 49.49 -28.67
CA LEU A 236 35.39 49.87 -29.35
C LEU A 236 34.98 51.33 -29.05
N ARG A 237 35.10 51.81 -27.81
CA ARG A 237 34.86 53.23 -27.50
C ARG A 237 35.81 54.17 -28.23
N LYS A 238 37.10 53.83 -28.30
CA LYS A 238 38.09 54.61 -29.08
C LYS A 238 37.75 54.64 -30.58
N GLN A 239 37.15 53.58 -31.11
CA GLN A 239 36.65 53.53 -32.48
C GLN A 239 35.43 54.45 -32.70
N GLU A 240 34.56 54.59 -31.70
CA GLU A 240 33.43 55.54 -31.72
C GLU A 240 33.88 56.99 -31.59
N GLU A 241 34.83 57.28 -30.69
CA GLU A 241 35.41 58.62 -30.51
C GLU A 241 36.06 59.14 -31.81
N ILE A 242 36.79 58.28 -32.53
CA ILE A 242 37.39 58.60 -33.85
C ILE A 242 36.31 58.80 -34.94
N ARG A 243 35.16 58.10 -34.86
CA ARG A 243 34.01 58.35 -35.76
C ARG A 243 33.37 59.72 -35.48
N ASP A 244 33.19 60.07 -34.23
CA ASP A 244 32.56 61.33 -33.83
C ASP A 244 33.44 62.55 -34.16
N GLU A 245 34.76 62.40 -34.14
CA GLU A 245 35.69 63.44 -34.63
C GLU A 245 35.59 63.64 -36.15
N LEU A 246 35.42 62.57 -36.93
CA LEU A 246 35.26 62.64 -38.38
C LEU A 246 33.96 63.37 -38.79
N VAL A 247 32.88 63.21 -38.01
CA VAL A 247 31.57 63.83 -38.28
C VAL A 247 31.59 65.35 -38.03
N ARG A 248 32.34 65.84 -37.04
CA ARG A 248 32.36 67.26 -36.65
C ARG A 248 32.97 68.21 -37.69
N VAL A 249 33.76 67.71 -38.65
CA VAL A 249 34.52 68.54 -39.61
C VAL A 249 33.74 68.86 -40.91
N GLN A 250 32.61 68.18 -41.19
CA GLN A 250 31.95 68.27 -42.51
C GLN A 250 30.69 69.15 -42.60
N SER A 251 30.22 69.79 -41.51
CA SER A 251 28.81 70.26 -41.43
C SER A 251 28.58 71.72 -41.00
N ILE A 252 29.08 72.71 -41.74
CA ILE A 252 28.81 74.14 -41.45
C ILE A 252 27.87 74.84 -42.47
N PRO A 253 28.07 74.79 -43.82
CA PRO A 253 27.33 75.71 -44.72
C PRO A 253 26.04 75.21 -45.42
N ILE A 254 25.55 73.98 -45.19
CA ILE A 254 24.48 73.37 -46.02
C ILE A 254 23.24 72.90 -45.21
N GLN A 255 23.26 72.98 -43.89
CA GLN A 255 22.27 72.33 -43.02
C GLN A 255 20.82 72.86 -43.16
N LEU A 256 20.63 74.16 -43.36
CA LEU A 256 19.31 74.80 -43.23
C LEU A 256 18.27 74.45 -44.33
N GLY A 257 18.68 73.82 -45.43
CA GLY A 257 17.76 73.45 -46.53
C GLY A 257 17.26 72.00 -46.50
N LYS A 258 18.02 71.07 -45.91
CA LYS A 258 17.75 69.61 -46.02
C LYS A 258 17.01 69.02 -44.82
N ASP A 259 16.89 69.76 -43.72
CA ASP A 259 16.30 69.24 -42.49
C ASP A 259 14.76 69.22 -42.54
N MET A 260 14.12 70.12 -43.29
CA MET A 260 12.66 70.11 -43.51
C MET A 260 12.15 68.80 -44.13
N GLU A 261 12.79 68.29 -45.19
CA GLU A 261 12.38 67.05 -45.84
C GLU A 261 12.72 65.78 -45.03
N LYS A 262 13.83 65.80 -44.28
CA LYS A 262 14.22 64.67 -43.41
C LYS A 262 13.28 64.51 -42.21
N ILE A 263 12.76 65.61 -41.66
CA ILE A 263 11.76 65.56 -40.59
C ILE A 263 10.48 64.87 -41.09
N HIS A 264 10.01 65.19 -42.30
CA HIS A 264 8.78 64.60 -42.84
C HIS A 264 8.88 63.07 -43.04
N ARG A 265 10.02 62.55 -43.56
CA ARG A 265 10.24 61.10 -43.71
C ARG A 265 10.38 60.38 -42.37
N ARG A 266 11.09 60.99 -41.40
CA ARG A 266 11.19 60.45 -40.03
C ARG A 266 9.83 60.38 -39.32
N MET A 267 8.92 61.32 -39.59
CA MET A 267 7.56 61.30 -39.03
C MET A 267 6.80 60.06 -39.50
N GLN A 268 6.84 59.75 -40.81
CA GLN A 268 6.18 58.56 -41.38
C GLN A 268 6.82 57.24 -40.93
N GLU A 269 8.13 57.20 -40.71
CA GLU A 269 8.81 56.03 -40.11
C GLU A 269 8.41 55.83 -38.64
N VAL A 270 8.20 56.91 -37.88
CA VAL A 270 7.73 56.86 -36.49
C VAL A 270 6.25 56.48 -36.40
N GLU A 271 5.39 56.95 -37.30
CA GLU A 271 3.98 56.50 -37.36
C GLU A 271 3.86 55.01 -37.67
N LYS A 272 4.69 54.48 -38.58
CA LYS A 272 4.74 53.03 -38.85
C LYS A 272 5.23 52.23 -37.65
N LYS A 273 6.27 52.70 -36.94
CA LYS A 273 6.74 52.05 -35.72
C LYS A 273 5.69 52.08 -34.60
N LYS A 274 4.99 53.20 -34.43
CA LYS A 274 3.88 53.34 -33.48
C LYS A 274 2.75 52.35 -33.78
N LEU A 275 2.42 52.10 -35.05
CA LEU A 275 1.44 51.09 -35.43
C LEU A 275 1.90 49.67 -35.03
N VAL A 276 3.15 49.31 -35.33
CA VAL A 276 3.71 48.01 -34.93
C VAL A 276 3.76 47.85 -33.40
N GLU A 277 4.25 48.85 -32.67
CA GLU A 277 4.25 48.86 -31.19
C GLU A 277 2.82 48.80 -30.61
N GLN A 278 1.82 49.33 -31.32
CA GLN A 278 0.41 49.28 -30.92
C GLN A 278 -0.22 47.91 -31.22
N GLU A 279 0.19 47.22 -32.29
CA GLU A 279 -0.18 45.83 -32.58
C GLU A 279 0.48 44.87 -31.57
N GLU A 280 1.78 45.02 -31.29
CA GLU A 280 2.49 44.28 -30.24
C GLU A 280 1.87 44.50 -28.86
N ALA A 281 1.48 45.73 -28.51
CA ALA A 281 0.78 46.02 -27.26
C ALA A 281 -0.61 45.36 -27.17
N GLN A 282 -1.34 45.24 -28.29
CA GLN A 282 -2.61 44.50 -28.35
C GLN A 282 -2.39 43.00 -28.19
N GLU A 283 -1.35 42.42 -28.81
CA GLU A 283 -1.00 41.00 -28.66
C GLU A 283 -0.56 40.67 -27.21
N VAL A 284 0.20 41.56 -26.57
CA VAL A 284 0.53 41.47 -25.13
C VAL A 284 -0.74 41.60 -24.27
N GLN A 285 -1.69 42.45 -24.63
CA GLN A 285 -2.95 42.58 -23.90
C GLN A 285 -3.85 41.34 -24.05
N GLU A 286 -3.88 40.72 -25.23
CA GLU A 286 -4.60 39.46 -25.44
C GLU A 286 -3.95 38.27 -24.73
N THR A 287 -2.63 38.16 -24.77
CA THR A 287 -1.91 37.10 -24.06
C THR A 287 -2.07 37.26 -22.55
N LEU A 288 -2.05 38.48 -22.02
CA LEU A 288 -2.36 38.75 -20.61
C LEU A 288 -3.78 38.30 -20.24
N LYS A 289 -4.80 38.59 -21.06
CA LYS A 289 -6.18 38.10 -20.85
C LYS A 289 -6.25 36.57 -20.84
N LYS A 290 -5.54 35.89 -21.77
CA LYS A 290 -5.45 34.42 -21.85
C LYS A 290 -4.75 33.82 -20.62
N VAL A 291 -3.75 34.50 -20.04
CA VAL A 291 -3.07 34.08 -18.80
C VAL A 291 -3.96 34.31 -17.57
N LEU A 292 -4.71 35.41 -17.51
CA LEU A 292 -5.65 35.66 -16.41
C LEU A 292 -6.76 34.61 -16.37
N ALA A 293 -7.41 34.32 -17.51
CA ALA A 293 -8.44 33.27 -17.58
C ALA A 293 -7.92 31.90 -17.10
N LYS A 294 -6.70 31.52 -17.51
CA LYS A 294 -6.05 30.28 -17.03
C LYS A 294 -5.74 30.29 -15.53
N ASN A 295 -5.45 31.46 -14.95
CA ASN A 295 -5.22 31.59 -13.52
C ASN A 295 -6.54 31.42 -12.74
N ASP A 296 -7.64 31.93 -13.28
CA ASP A 296 -8.98 31.72 -12.70
C ASP A 296 -9.38 30.24 -12.77
N GLU A 297 -9.20 29.58 -13.93
CA GLU A 297 -9.38 28.11 -14.09
C GLU A 297 -8.55 27.31 -13.05
N ILE A 298 -7.26 27.61 -12.91
CA ILE A 298 -6.37 26.95 -11.93
C ILE A 298 -6.81 27.21 -10.47
N ASN A 299 -7.40 28.37 -10.17
CA ASN A 299 -7.91 28.66 -8.83
C ASN A 299 -9.21 27.90 -8.54
N GLU A 300 -10.10 27.71 -9.51
CA GLU A 300 -11.28 26.85 -9.38
C GLU A 300 -10.89 25.37 -9.19
N GLU A 301 -9.94 24.86 -9.99
CA GLU A 301 -9.38 23.51 -9.80
C GLU A 301 -8.78 23.34 -8.39
N LYS A 302 -8.00 24.33 -7.93
CA LYS A 302 -7.43 24.34 -6.58
C LYS A 302 -8.51 24.33 -5.50
N GLU A 303 -9.58 25.10 -5.63
CA GLU A 303 -10.71 25.04 -4.68
C GLU A 303 -11.38 23.67 -4.65
N ASN A 304 -11.59 23.05 -5.82
CA ASN A 304 -12.20 21.72 -5.90
C ASN A 304 -11.29 20.65 -5.27
N VAL A 305 -9.98 20.72 -5.50
CA VAL A 305 -8.99 19.84 -4.84
C VAL A 305 -8.93 20.07 -3.31
N MET A 306 -9.09 21.31 -2.83
CA MET A 306 -9.20 21.57 -1.39
C MET A 306 -10.47 20.96 -0.78
N LYS A 307 -11.63 21.10 -1.45
CA LYS A 307 -12.90 20.49 -1.03
C LYS A 307 -12.80 18.96 -0.98
N GLU A 308 -12.17 18.34 -1.98
CA GLU A 308 -11.88 16.90 -1.97
C GLU A 308 -10.95 16.48 -0.83
N LEU A 309 -9.88 17.26 -0.58
CA LEU A 309 -8.91 16.98 0.47
C LEU A 309 -9.58 17.01 1.85
N ASP A 310 -10.44 18.00 2.10
CA ASP A 310 -11.16 18.13 3.37
C ASP A 310 -12.24 17.05 3.53
N GLY A 311 -12.92 16.66 2.45
CA GLY A 311 -13.79 15.48 2.44
C GLY A 311 -13.04 14.17 2.77
N LYS A 312 -11.83 14.00 2.21
CA LYS A 312 -10.96 12.84 2.51
C LYS A 312 -10.44 12.86 3.95
N LYS A 313 -10.10 14.02 4.53
CA LYS A 313 -9.76 14.17 5.96
C LYS A 313 -10.92 13.77 6.86
N ALA A 314 -12.12 14.27 6.60
CA ALA A 314 -13.31 13.95 7.40
C ALA A 314 -13.64 12.44 7.37
N LEU A 315 -13.49 11.80 6.20
CA LEU A 315 -13.63 10.35 6.07
C LEU A 315 -12.55 9.59 6.87
N LEU A 316 -11.30 10.07 6.84
CA LEU A 316 -10.17 9.47 7.57
C LEU A 316 -10.40 9.56 9.09
N GLU A 317 -10.80 10.72 9.62
CA GLU A 317 -11.20 10.87 11.03
C GLU A 317 -12.36 9.93 11.41
N SER A 318 -13.36 9.74 10.55
CA SER A 318 -14.45 8.78 10.79
C SER A 318 -13.91 7.35 10.91
N LYS A 319 -12.96 6.97 10.05
CA LYS A 319 -12.33 5.63 10.08
C LYS A 319 -11.39 5.44 11.26
N GLU A 320 -10.72 6.48 11.74
CA GLU A 320 -9.96 6.43 13.00
C GLU A 320 -10.87 6.25 14.21
N ARG A 321 -12.02 6.93 14.25
CA ARG A 321 -13.04 6.74 15.31
C ARG A 321 -13.65 5.34 15.28
N GLU A 322 -13.98 4.81 14.10
CA GLU A 322 -14.43 3.41 13.93
C GLU A 322 -13.35 2.42 14.40
N PHE A 323 -12.09 2.63 14.02
CA PHE A 323 -10.97 1.78 14.42
C PHE A 323 -10.73 1.80 15.94
N PHE A 324 -10.82 2.98 16.57
CA PHE A 324 -10.72 3.12 18.02
C PHE A 324 -11.86 2.39 18.75
N ALA A 325 -13.11 2.50 18.25
CA ALA A 325 -14.24 1.77 18.80
C ALA A 325 -14.10 0.24 18.66
N LEU A 326 -13.64 -0.24 17.51
CA LEU A 326 -13.35 -1.66 17.27
C LEU A 326 -12.21 -2.17 18.17
N THR A 327 -11.17 -1.37 18.39
CA THR A 327 -10.05 -1.70 19.28
C THR A 327 -10.55 -1.87 20.72
N LYS A 328 -11.34 -0.92 21.22
CA LYS A 328 -11.93 -0.99 22.57
C LYS A 328 -12.88 -2.20 22.74
N MET A 329 -13.66 -2.53 21.70
CA MET A 329 -14.49 -3.74 21.70
C MET A 329 -13.65 -5.02 21.70
N HIS A 330 -12.50 -5.05 21.02
CA HIS A 330 -11.59 -6.18 21.04
C HIS A 330 -10.92 -6.36 22.42
N GLU A 331 -10.50 -5.27 23.06
CA GLU A 331 -9.98 -5.29 24.44
C GLU A 331 -11.01 -5.83 25.44
N MET A 332 -12.25 -5.33 25.39
CA MET A 332 -13.34 -5.81 26.22
C MET A 332 -13.66 -7.30 25.96
N ASN A 333 -13.63 -7.75 24.71
CA ASN A 333 -13.82 -9.17 24.38
C ASN A 333 -12.68 -10.05 24.93
N LYS A 334 -11.44 -9.55 24.96
CA LYS A 334 -10.29 -10.25 25.54
C LYS A 334 -10.39 -10.36 27.07
N GLU A 335 -10.94 -9.34 27.73
CA GLU A 335 -11.22 -9.37 29.17
C GLU A 335 -12.39 -10.34 29.50
N ASN A 336 -13.43 -10.35 28.66
CA ASN A 336 -14.52 -11.33 28.75
C ASN A 336 -14.02 -12.77 28.54
N GLU A 337 -13.13 -13.01 27.57
CA GLU A 337 -12.48 -14.32 27.36
C GLU A 337 -11.64 -14.74 28.56
N GLY A 338 -10.85 -13.82 29.13
CA GLY A 338 -10.10 -14.05 30.37
C GLY A 338 -11.00 -14.44 31.54
N SER A 339 -12.16 -13.78 31.65
CA SER A 339 -13.17 -14.06 32.69
C SER A 339 -13.81 -15.43 32.49
N ALA A 340 -14.20 -15.78 31.26
CA ALA A 340 -14.74 -17.10 30.92
C ALA A 340 -13.74 -18.24 31.15
N ILE A 341 -12.44 -18.00 30.91
CA ILE A 341 -11.36 -18.96 31.23
C ILE A 341 -11.23 -19.16 32.75
N ALA A 342 -11.33 -18.08 33.54
CA ALA A 342 -11.30 -18.15 35.00
C ALA A 342 -12.51 -18.92 35.56
N GLU A 343 -13.72 -18.63 35.08
CA GLU A 343 -14.95 -19.38 35.41
C GLU A 343 -14.83 -20.86 35.04
N ARG A 344 -14.31 -21.19 33.85
CA ARG A 344 -14.06 -22.58 33.46
C ARG A 344 -13.08 -23.27 34.40
N GLY A 345 -12.02 -22.58 34.83
CA GLY A 345 -11.08 -23.10 35.82
C GLY A 345 -11.74 -23.42 37.17
N ILE A 346 -12.64 -22.55 37.65
CA ILE A 346 -13.43 -22.78 38.87
C ILE A 346 -14.36 -23.99 38.70
N LEU A 347 -15.04 -24.11 37.56
CA LEU A 347 -15.94 -25.22 37.26
C LEU A 347 -15.17 -26.56 37.10
N GLU A 348 -13.99 -26.55 36.46
CA GLU A 348 -13.11 -27.72 36.37
C GLU A 348 -12.62 -28.18 37.76
N MET A 349 -12.25 -27.25 38.64
CA MET A 349 -11.91 -27.56 40.04
C MET A 349 -13.11 -28.13 40.81
N GLY A 350 -14.30 -27.54 40.63
CA GLY A 350 -15.55 -28.06 41.19
C GLY A 350 -15.87 -29.48 40.71
N PHE A 351 -15.72 -29.74 39.41
CA PHE A 351 -15.94 -31.07 38.82
C PHE A 351 -14.93 -32.10 39.34
N ARG A 352 -13.64 -31.75 39.45
CA ARG A 352 -12.62 -32.63 40.07
C ARG A 352 -12.97 -32.94 41.53
N ASN A 353 -13.41 -31.96 42.30
CA ASN A 353 -13.86 -32.18 43.68
C ASN A 353 -15.07 -33.13 43.74
N CYS A 354 -16.08 -32.94 42.87
CA CYS A 354 -17.23 -33.85 42.76
C CYS A 354 -16.85 -35.27 42.30
N ALA A 355 -15.86 -35.41 41.42
CA ALA A 355 -15.34 -36.72 41.02
C ALA A 355 -14.63 -37.42 42.20
N ILE A 356 -13.84 -36.69 42.97
CA ILE A 356 -13.16 -37.19 44.17
C ILE A 356 -14.17 -37.59 45.26
N THR A 357 -15.23 -36.80 45.50
CA THR A 357 -16.28 -37.17 46.47
C THR A 357 -17.09 -38.37 45.98
N LYS A 358 -17.43 -38.47 44.70
CA LYS A 358 -18.05 -39.65 44.09
C LYS A 358 -17.18 -40.91 44.31
N GLN A 359 -15.87 -40.82 44.04
CA GLN A 359 -14.95 -41.94 44.26
C GLN A 359 -14.95 -42.38 45.73
N LYS A 360 -14.77 -41.43 46.67
CA LYS A 360 -14.82 -41.72 48.12
C LYS A 360 -16.14 -42.37 48.56
N LEU A 361 -17.28 -41.90 48.04
CA LEU A 361 -18.59 -42.50 48.31
C LEU A 361 -18.68 -43.91 47.73
N GLN A 362 -18.19 -44.14 46.52
CA GLN A 362 -18.18 -45.46 45.88
C GLN A 362 -17.26 -46.46 46.61
N ASP A 363 -16.09 -46.02 47.09
CA ASP A 363 -15.19 -46.83 47.92
C ASP A 363 -15.84 -47.17 49.27
N THR A 364 -16.54 -46.21 49.88
CA THR A 364 -17.29 -46.40 51.13
C THR A 364 -18.44 -47.40 50.93
N LEU A 365 -19.22 -47.26 49.85
CA LEU A 365 -20.32 -48.16 49.52
C LEU A 365 -19.78 -49.58 49.23
N SER A 366 -18.65 -49.70 48.54
CA SER A 366 -17.94 -50.96 48.28
C SER A 366 -17.39 -51.62 49.56
N ARG A 367 -17.06 -50.82 50.58
CA ARG A 367 -16.70 -51.31 51.91
C ARG A 367 -17.93 -51.79 52.68
N MET A 368 -19.00 -50.99 52.73
CA MET A 368 -20.27 -51.36 53.37
C MET A 368 -20.88 -52.64 52.74
N GLN A 369 -20.74 -52.83 51.43
CA GLN A 369 -21.14 -54.05 50.73
C GLN A 369 -20.36 -55.28 51.26
N ARG A 370 -19.04 -55.15 51.42
CA ARG A 370 -18.16 -56.22 51.95
C ARG A 370 -18.43 -56.52 53.43
N GLU A 371 -18.74 -55.51 54.23
CA GLU A 371 -19.18 -55.64 55.62
C GLU A 371 -20.53 -56.38 55.68
N LYS A 372 -21.55 -55.92 54.94
CA LYS A 372 -22.85 -56.60 54.80
C LYS A 372 -22.72 -58.07 54.38
N GLU A 373 -21.85 -58.40 53.41
CA GLU A 373 -21.63 -59.79 53.03
C GLU A 373 -20.92 -60.62 54.12
N ARG A 374 -19.99 -60.02 54.86
CA ARG A 374 -19.35 -60.68 56.02
C ARG A 374 -20.41 -60.99 57.08
N ASP A 375 -21.28 -60.03 57.37
CA ASP A 375 -22.35 -60.20 58.35
C ASP A 375 -23.40 -61.20 57.87
N LEU A 376 -23.74 -61.22 56.58
CA LEU A 376 -24.61 -62.25 56.00
C LEU A 376 -23.99 -63.65 56.08
N ARG A 377 -22.67 -63.78 55.86
CA ARG A 377 -21.94 -65.05 56.04
C ARG A 377 -21.91 -65.47 57.52
N ASN A 378 -21.76 -64.53 58.45
CA ASN A 378 -21.82 -64.79 59.89
C ASN A 378 -23.23 -65.18 60.34
N PHE A 379 -24.26 -64.48 59.86
CA PHE A 379 -25.67 -64.79 60.11
C PHE A 379 -25.99 -66.21 59.67
N LYS A 380 -25.64 -66.60 58.43
CA LYS A 380 -25.86 -67.98 57.94
C LYS A 380 -25.12 -69.05 58.75
N LYS A 381 -23.93 -68.75 59.29
CA LYS A 381 -23.24 -69.65 60.23
C LYS A 381 -24.01 -69.78 61.54
N MET A 382 -24.51 -68.68 62.09
CA MET A 382 -25.32 -68.67 63.31
C MET A 382 -26.66 -69.38 63.12
N GLU A 383 -27.30 -69.20 61.96
CA GLU A 383 -28.54 -69.85 61.55
C GLU A 383 -28.36 -71.37 61.40
N MET A 384 -27.22 -71.81 60.86
CA MET A 384 -26.86 -73.22 60.80
C MET A 384 -26.49 -73.81 62.17
N GLN A 385 -25.80 -73.05 63.03
CA GLN A 385 -25.57 -73.45 64.43
C GLN A 385 -26.89 -73.58 65.20
N LEU A 386 -27.79 -72.61 65.05
CA LEU A 386 -29.13 -72.65 65.64
C LEU A 386 -29.88 -73.90 65.18
N LYS A 387 -29.85 -74.22 63.89
CA LYS A 387 -30.45 -75.45 63.36
C LYS A 387 -29.83 -76.72 63.97
N ILE A 388 -28.51 -76.81 64.07
CA ILE A 388 -27.83 -77.94 64.73
C ILE A 388 -28.26 -78.05 66.20
N THR A 389 -28.39 -76.94 66.92
CA THR A 389 -28.90 -76.97 68.30
C THR A 389 -30.37 -77.36 68.37
N GLN A 390 -31.20 -76.94 67.41
CA GLN A 390 -32.61 -77.32 67.29
C GLN A 390 -32.76 -78.83 67.06
N ASP A 391 -32.02 -79.36 66.07
CA ASP A 391 -31.99 -80.79 65.74
C ASP A 391 -31.50 -81.61 66.95
N SER A 392 -30.50 -81.12 67.71
CA SER A 392 -30.03 -81.76 68.95
C SER A 392 -31.06 -81.72 70.08
N LEU A 393 -31.82 -80.62 70.21
CA LEU A 393 -32.89 -80.47 71.20
C LEU A 393 -34.04 -81.43 70.90
N ASP A 394 -34.41 -81.59 69.63
CA ASP A 394 -35.45 -82.53 69.20
C ASP A 394 -34.99 -83.99 69.35
N GLN A 395 -33.69 -84.26 69.16
CA GLN A 395 -33.09 -85.55 69.49
C GLN A 395 -33.16 -85.85 71.00
N VAL A 396 -32.88 -84.86 71.87
CA VAL A 396 -33.03 -84.98 73.34
C VAL A 396 -34.49 -85.19 73.74
N LYS A 397 -35.46 -84.49 73.13
CA LYS A 397 -36.90 -84.74 73.37
C LYS A 397 -37.28 -86.17 73.00
N ALA A 398 -36.86 -86.65 71.82
CA ALA A 398 -37.11 -88.02 71.38
C ALA A 398 -36.39 -89.09 72.24
N HIS A 399 -35.37 -88.72 73.03
CA HIS A 399 -34.79 -89.58 74.07
C HIS A 399 -35.56 -89.50 75.40
N HIS A 400 -36.10 -88.33 75.76
CA HIS A 400 -36.97 -88.15 76.92
C HIS A 400 -38.27 -88.94 76.79
N GLU A 401 -38.94 -88.86 75.63
CA GLU A 401 -40.16 -89.65 75.33
C GLU A 401 -39.90 -91.16 75.41
N ARG A 402 -38.73 -91.62 74.96
CA ARG A 402 -38.33 -93.04 75.09
C ARG A 402 -38.09 -93.45 76.55
N MET A 403 -37.40 -92.64 77.35
CA MET A 403 -37.27 -92.94 78.79
C MET A 403 -38.61 -92.86 79.54
N GLN A 404 -39.54 -91.99 79.14
CA GLN A 404 -40.90 -91.98 79.71
C GLN A 404 -41.62 -93.31 79.46
N LEU A 405 -41.58 -93.82 78.22
CA LEU A 405 -42.15 -95.12 77.87
C LEU A 405 -41.44 -96.30 78.58
N GLU A 406 -40.15 -96.21 78.87
CA GLU A 406 -39.43 -97.22 79.67
C GLU A 406 -39.78 -97.17 81.18
N VAL A 407 -40.11 -95.98 81.72
CA VAL A 407 -40.60 -95.82 83.11
C VAL A 407 -42.03 -96.35 83.26
N ASP A 408 -42.89 -96.12 82.27
CA ASP A 408 -44.27 -96.63 82.26
C ASP A 408 -44.35 -98.16 82.01
N ALA A 409 -43.26 -98.80 81.59
CA ALA A 409 -43.19 -100.23 81.27
C ALA A 409 -42.75 -101.14 82.44
N VAL A 410 -42.61 -100.63 83.66
CA VAL A 410 -42.19 -101.41 84.85
C VAL A 410 -43.41 -101.88 85.66
N PRO A 411 -43.74 -103.19 85.72
CA PRO A 411 -44.82 -103.70 86.54
C PRO A 411 -44.45 -103.68 88.04
N LYS A 412 -45.40 -103.25 88.88
CA LYS A 412 -45.41 -103.54 90.32
C LYS A 412 -46.69 -104.27 90.68
N ASP A 413 -46.67 -105.59 90.56
CA ASP A 413 -47.61 -106.46 91.26
C ASP A 413 -46.93 -107.80 91.53
N ASP A 414 -47.08 -108.33 92.74
CA ASP A 414 -46.55 -109.64 93.12
C ASP A 414 -47.41 -110.23 94.23
N GLY A 415 -48.20 -111.25 93.88
CA GLY A 415 -49.30 -111.74 94.70
C GLY A 415 -49.77 -113.13 94.30
N THR A 416 -48.94 -114.16 94.51
CA THR A 416 -49.30 -115.56 94.20
C THR A 416 -49.09 -116.51 95.39
N LEU A 417 -50.19 -117.02 95.96
CA LEU A 417 -50.21 -118.15 96.90
C LEU A 417 -51.52 -118.94 96.78
N LEU A 418 -51.68 -119.79 95.74
CA LEU A 418 -52.82 -120.74 95.71
C LEU A 418 -52.61 -122.10 95.01
N GLU A 419 -51.36 -122.59 94.91
CA GLU A 419 -51.07 -123.95 94.40
C GLU A 419 -50.44 -124.86 95.46
N ARG A 420 -51.14 -125.06 96.59
CA ARG A 420 -50.73 -126.03 97.64
C ARG A 420 -51.92 -126.71 98.34
N ARG A 421 -53.04 -126.96 97.64
CA ARG A 421 -54.25 -127.52 98.29
C ARG A 421 -55.21 -128.30 97.37
N ARG A 422 -54.74 -129.26 96.56
CA ARG A 422 -55.68 -130.10 95.77
C ARG A 422 -55.27 -131.52 95.34
N GLU A 423 -54.27 -132.16 95.96
CA GLU A 423 -53.72 -133.46 95.50
C GLU A 423 -53.63 -134.60 96.55
N LEU A 424 -54.49 -134.64 97.57
CA LEU A 424 -54.61 -135.82 98.44
C LEU A 424 -56.05 -136.36 98.49
N GLN A 425 -56.21 -137.58 97.94
CA GLN A 425 -57.13 -138.67 98.32
C GLN A 425 -58.61 -138.30 98.62
N ARG A 426 -59.64 -138.74 97.88
CA ARG A 426 -59.83 -139.84 96.90
C ARG A 426 -59.73 -141.29 97.40
N GLU A 427 -60.04 -141.57 98.67
CA GLU A 427 -59.94 -142.95 99.23
C GLU A 427 -61.15 -143.49 100.04
N VAL A 428 -62.30 -142.80 100.13
CA VAL A 428 -63.45 -143.31 100.92
C VAL A 428 -64.81 -143.15 100.21
N GLU A 429 -64.97 -143.79 99.04
CA GLU A 429 -66.31 -144.07 98.46
C GLU A 429 -66.66 -145.57 98.36
N ILE A 430 -65.73 -146.47 98.76
CA ILE A 430 -65.99 -147.92 98.84
C ILE A 430 -66.64 -148.25 100.18
N SER A 431 -67.89 -147.81 100.35
CA SER A 431 -68.87 -148.35 101.30
C SER A 431 -70.28 -147.88 100.95
N LYS A 432 -70.77 -148.37 99.80
CA LYS A 432 -72.20 -148.33 99.47
C LYS A 432 -72.81 -149.71 99.68
N ARG A 433 -73.66 -149.79 100.72
CA ARG A 433 -74.89 -150.61 100.82
C ARG A 433 -74.75 -152.15 100.81
N ASN A 434 -75.33 -152.82 101.81
CA ASN A 434 -76.64 -153.48 101.66
C ASN A 434 -77.12 -154.11 103.00
N LEU A 435 -78.44 -154.36 103.06
CA LEU A 435 -79.17 -155.06 104.12
C LEU A 435 -79.95 -156.22 103.46
N THR A 436 -80.05 -157.40 104.10
CA THR A 436 -80.70 -158.61 103.54
C THR A 436 -81.48 -159.41 104.60
N GLN A 437 -82.44 -160.24 104.18
CA GLN A 437 -83.52 -160.80 105.04
C GLN A 437 -83.92 -162.27 104.68
N GLU A 438 -84.04 -163.14 105.70
CA GLU A 438 -84.91 -164.35 105.94
C GLU A 438 -85.04 -165.65 105.05
N LYS A 439 -85.07 -166.81 105.76
CA LYS A 439 -85.97 -168.03 105.70
C LYS A 439 -85.72 -169.25 104.75
N THR A 440 -86.64 -170.26 104.78
CA THR A 440 -86.40 -171.74 104.86
C THR A 440 -86.92 -172.65 103.68
N SER A 441 -86.62 -173.97 103.77
CA SER A 441 -86.76 -175.16 102.87
C SER A 441 -88.18 -175.76 102.59
N THR A 442 -88.49 -176.78 101.71
CA THR A 442 -87.77 -177.72 100.78
C THR A 442 -88.70 -178.49 99.78
N ASP A 443 -88.10 -179.09 98.73
CA ASP A 443 -88.36 -180.33 97.91
C ASP A 443 -89.64 -180.71 97.08
N VAL A 444 -89.39 -180.81 95.75
CA VAL A 444 -89.63 -181.94 94.78
C VAL A 444 -91.09 -182.41 94.54
N GLU A 445 -91.75 -182.32 93.37
CA GLU A 445 -91.43 -182.48 91.92
C GLU A 445 -91.93 -183.82 91.32
N GLY A 446 -92.39 -183.79 90.05
CA GLY A 446 -92.85 -185.00 89.34
C GLY A 446 -93.81 -184.79 88.15
N ARG A 447 -94.48 -183.63 88.03
CA ARG A 447 -95.38 -183.33 86.88
C ARG A 447 -94.69 -182.68 85.67
N MET A 448 -93.36 -182.57 85.66
CA MET A 448 -92.64 -181.72 84.71
C MET A 448 -92.58 -182.23 83.26
N LEU A 449 -92.91 -183.50 82.98
CA LEU A 449 -92.55 -184.12 81.70
C LEU A 449 -93.37 -183.66 80.49
N GLU A 450 -94.63 -183.26 80.67
CA GLU A 450 -95.51 -182.86 79.55
C GLU A 450 -95.28 -181.41 79.08
N GLN A 451 -94.56 -180.59 79.86
CA GLN A 451 -94.40 -179.16 79.56
C GLN A 451 -93.23 -178.88 78.58
N CYS A 452 -92.18 -179.72 78.58
CA CYS A 452 -90.95 -179.48 77.82
C CYS A 452 -91.11 -179.58 76.29
N LEU A 453 -92.10 -180.34 75.78
CA LEU A 453 -92.28 -180.51 74.33
C LEU A 453 -92.91 -179.29 73.64
N ALA A 454 -93.49 -178.34 74.38
CA ALA A 454 -94.12 -177.15 73.81
C ALA A 454 -93.15 -175.95 73.65
N GLU A 455 -92.03 -175.95 74.37
CA GLU A 455 -91.07 -174.84 74.35
C GLU A 455 -90.10 -174.92 73.15
N GLU A 456 -89.77 -176.13 72.68
CA GLU A 456 -88.79 -176.33 71.61
C GLU A 456 -89.26 -175.75 70.26
N ASP A 457 -90.54 -175.90 69.92
CA ASP A 457 -91.13 -175.41 68.65
C ASP A 457 -91.28 -173.87 68.59
N GLN A 458 -91.20 -173.19 69.74
CA GLN A 458 -91.13 -171.72 69.81
C GLN A 458 -89.72 -171.19 69.55
N LEU A 459 -88.69 -171.91 70.02
CA LEU A 459 -87.29 -171.51 69.88
C LEU A 459 -86.79 -171.54 68.42
N PHE A 460 -87.25 -172.51 67.61
CA PHE A 460 -86.88 -172.59 66.20
C PHE A 460 -87.32 -171.36 65.37
N LYS A 461 -88.54 -170.87 65.59
CA LYS A 461 -89.07 -169.69 64.86
C LYS A 461 -88.34 -168.40 65.21
N ALA A 462 -87.87 -168.27 66.46
CA ALA A 462 -87.01 -167.15 66.86
C ALA A 462 -85.64 -167.19 66.17
N GLN A 463 -85.09 -168.39 65.92
CA GLN A 463 -83.78 -168.54 65.27
C GLN A 463 -83.78 -168.04 63.82
N GLU A 464 -84.83 -168.31 63.03
CA GLU A 464 -84.92 -167.82 61.64
C GLU A 464 -84.98 -166.29 61.58
N HIS A 465 -85.80 -165.66 62.42
CA HIS A 465 -85.92 -164.19 62.49
C HIS A 465 -84.57 -163.48 62.68
N TYR A 466 -83.74 -163.98 63.61
CA TYR A 466 -82.42 -163.39 63.86
C TYR A 466 -81.43 -163.58 62.71
N ARG A 467 -81.58 -164.59 61.84
CA ARG A 467 -80.72 -164.77 60.66
C ARG A 467 -81.02 -163.72 59.59
N ASP A 468 -82.30 -163.39 59.39
CA ASP A 468 -82.71 -162.34 58.45
C ASP A 468 -82.32 -160.93 58.93
N GLU A 469 -82.46 -160.65 60.23
CA GLU A 469 -81.93 -159.40 60.82
C GLU A 469 -80.41 -159.27 60.63
N LEU A 470 -79.65 -160.34 60.86
CA LEU A 470 -78.20 -160.35 60.65
C LEU A 470 -77.83 -160.09 59.18
N ALA A 471 -78.54 -160.70 58.23
CA ALA A 471 -78.33 -160.48 56.80
C ALA A 471 -78.63 -159.03 56.37
N ASN A 472 -79.68 -158.42 56.92
CA ASN A 472 -80.03 -157.02 56.68
C ASN A 472 -78.99 -156.05 57.29
N LEU A 473 -78.50 -156.34 58.50
CA LEU A 473 -77.42 -155.56 59.14
C LEU A 473 -76.12 -155.61 58.33
N ILE A 474 -75.71 -156.79 57.85
CA ILE A 474 -74.53 -156.94 56.99
C ILE A 474 -74.67 -156.10 55.72
N ARG A 475 -75.84 -156.15 55.05
CA ARG A 475 -76.10 -155.36 53.84
C ARG A 475 -76.04 -153.85 54.12
N MET A 476 -76.57 -153.39 55.26
CA MET A 476 -76.50 -151.98 55.65
C MET A 476 -75.07 -151.53 56.00
N ILE A 477 -74.26 -152.39 56.64
CA ILE A 477 -72.84 -152.13 56.90
C ILE A 477 -72.08 -151.94 55.58
N GLN A 478 -72.31 -152.78 54.58
CA GLN A 478 -71.68 -152.66 53.26
C GLN A 478 -72.01 -151.32 52.60
N VAL A 479 -73.31 -150.95 52.52
CA VAL A 479 -73.73 -149.65 51.96
C VAL A 479 -73.11 -148.47 52.72
N LYS A 480 -72.97 -148.56 54.05
CA LYS A 480 -72.29 -147.53 54.86
C LYS A 480 -70.76 -147.54 54.77
N ALA A 481 -70.14 -148.61 54.28
CA ALA A 481 -68.73 -148.62 53.89
C ALA A 481 -68.56 -147.94 52.53
N ASP A 482 -69.37 -148.32 51.54
CA ASP A 482 -69.32 -147.77 50.18
C ASP A 482 -69.63 -146.25 50.18
N GLU A 483 -70.62 -145.79 50.97
CA GLU A 483 -70.89 -144.35 51.19
C GLU A 483 -69.67 -143.60 51.76
N ARG A 484 -68.91 -144.21 52.68
CA ARG A 484 -67.72 -143.59 53.27
C ARG A 484 -66.59 -143.52 52.25
N GLU A 485 -66.37 -144.58 51.49
CA GLU A 485 -65.32 -144.61 50.47
C GLU A 485 -65.62 -143.62 49.34
N GLN A 486 -66.87 -143.53 48.90
CA GLN A 486 -67.29 -142.53 47.92
C GLN A 486 -67.10 -141.09 48.44
N LYS A 487 -67.55 -140.80 49.67
CA LYS A 487 -67.33 -139.48 50.31
C LYS A 487 -65.84 -139.16 50.51
N SER A 488 -65.01 -140.17 50.81
CA SER A 488 -63.55 -140.01 50.91
C SER A 488 -62.93 -139.66 49.55
N LYS A 489 -63.30 -140.39 48.49
CA LYS A 489 -62.86 -140.11 47.11
C LYS A 489 -63.29 -138.73 46.64
N ASP A 490 -64.52 -138.31 46.94
CA ASP A 490 -65.02 -137.00 46.53
C ASP A 490 -64.41 -135.86 47.37
N CYS A 491 -64.14 -136.08 48.66
CA CYS A 491 -63.34 -135.19 49.49
C CYS A 491 -61.90 -135.03 48.94
N LEU A 492 -61.24 -136.12 48.57
CA LEU A 492 -59.90 -136.08 47.96
C LEU A 492 -59.89 -135.35 46.62
N LYS A 493 -60.89 -135.59 45.74
CA LYS A 493 -61.06 -134.83 44.48
C LYS A 493 -61.28 -133.34 44.76
N ALA A 494 -62.08 -132.98 45.76
CA ALA A 494 -62.30 -131.60 46.16
C ALA A 494 -61.02 -130.95 46.70
N GLN A 495 -60.24 -131.67 47.51
CA GLN A 495 -58.95 -131.21 48.04
C GLN A 495 -57.91 -130.99 46.92
N ILE A 496 -57.83 -131.89 45.95
CA ILE A 496 -56.95 -131.73 44.78
C ILE A 496 -57.38 -130.52 43.94
N ARG A 497 -58.68 -130.34 43.69
CA ARG A 497 -59.22 -129.16 43.00
C ARG A 497 -58.88 -127.86 43.74
N LEU A 498 -59.06 -127.84 45.07
CA LEU A 498 -58.73 -126.68 45.90
C LEU A 498 -57.24 -126.37 45.88
N ASN A 499 -56.37 -127.39 45.97
CA ASN A 499 -54.92 -127.21 45.87
C ASN A 499 -54.52 -126.65 44.49
N ASN A 500 -55.12 -127.11 43.40
CA ASN A 500 -54.87 -126.59 42.04
C ASN A 500 -55.33 -125.13 41.91
N ILE A 501 -56.54 -124.80 42.37
CA ILE A 501 -57.06 -123.42 42.37
C ILE A 501 -56.16 -122.51 43.21
N VAL A 502 -55.68 -122.96 44.37
CA VAL A 502 -54.73 -122.19 45.20
C VAL A 502 -53.37 -122.01 44.50
N ALA A 503 -52.92 -123.00 43.70
CA ALA A 503 -51.71 -122.85 42.88
C ALA A 503 -51.92 -121.84 41.73
N GLU A 504 -53.06 -121.89 41.05
CA GLU A 504 -53.44 -120.93 40.00
C GLU A 504 -53.60 -119.51 40.54
N ILE A 505 -54.21 -119.33 41.71
CA ILE A 505 -54.27 -118.02 42.39
C ILE A 505 -52.85 -117.50 42.66
N LYS A 506 -51.94 -118.34 43.17
CA LYS A 506 -50.54 -117.96 43.41
C LYS A 506 -49.79 -117.58 42.13
N THR A 507 -50.03 -118.24 40.99
CA THR A 507 -49.42 -117.85 39.71
C THR A 507 -50.00 -116.53 39.20
N LYS A 508 -51.33 -116.34 39.28
CA LYS A 508 -51.97 -115.06 38.92
C LYS A 508 -51.54 -113.91 39.82
N ASP A 509 -51.36 -114.14 41.12
CA ASP A 509 -50.78 -113.15 42.05
C ASP A 509 -49.32 -112.83 41.71
N PHE A 510 -48.56 -113.75 41.11
CA PHE A 510 -47.22 -113.47 40.60
C PHE A 510 -47.27 -112.61 39.33
N GLU A 511 -48.08 -113.00 38.33
CA GLU A 511 -48.32 -112.21 37.12
C GLU A 511 -48.79 -110.78 37.44
N ILE A 512 -49.77 -110.63 38.33
CA ILE A 512 -50.28 -109.32 38.78
C ILE A 512 -49.18 -108.48 39.44
N ARG A 513 -48.31 -109.10 40.26
CA ARG A 513 -47.16 -108.39 40.86
C ARG A 513 -46.14 -107.97 39.81
N GLU A 514 -45.88 -108.80 38.79
CA GLU A 514 -44.98 -108.47 37.69
C GLU A 514 -45.54 -107.33 36.83
N HIS A 515 -46.83 -107.39 36.43
CA HIS A 515 -47.49 -106.31 35.70
C HIS A 515 -47.54 -105.01 36.52
N LYS A 516 -47.82 -105.06 37.84
CA LYS A 516 -47.72 -103.90 38.74
C LYS A 516 -46.28 -103.38 38.90
N LYS A 517 -45.24 -104.20 38.67
CA LYS A 517 -43.84 -103.74 38.61
C LYS A 517 -43.58 -103.02 37.28
N LYS A 518 -43.94 -103.64 36.15
CA LYS A 518 -43.82 -103.04 34.80
C LYS A 518 -44.57 -101.71 34.68
N GLN A 519 -45.79 -101.61 35.21
CA GLN A 519 -46.57 -100.37 35.23
C GLN A 519 -45.86 -99.25 36.01
N ARG A 520 -45.28 -99.55 37.19
CA ARG A 520 -44.51 -98.57 37.97
C ARG A 520 -43.23 -98.14 37.27
N GLU A 521 -42.57 -99.06 36.57
CA GLU A 521 -41.38 -98.79 35.77
C GLU A 521 -41.68 -97.86 34.58
N ILE A 522 -42.74 -98.16 33.81
CA ILE A 522 -43.21 -97.31 32.71
C ILE A 522 -43.65 -95.93 33.23
N GLN A 523 -44.36 -95.86 34.37
CA GLN A 523 -44.70 -94.58 35.00
C GLN A 523 -43.46 -93.79 35.47
N ARG A 524 -42.39 -94.48 35.91
CA ARG A 524 -41.11 -93.83 36.25
C ARG A 524 -40.46 -93.25 34.98
N GLN A 525 -40.32 -94.07 33.94
CA GLN A 525 -39.77 -93.64 32.65
C GLN A 525 -40.56 -92.46 32.06
N MET A 526 -41.88 -92.49 32.09
CA MET A 526 -42.73 -91.42 31.55
C MET A 526 -42.59 -90.11 32.36
N LYS A 527 -42.37 -90.19 33.68
CA LYS A 527 -42.01 -89.03 34.52
C LYS A 527 -40.59 -88.52 34.24
N GLU A 528 -39.65 -89.41 33.91
CA GLU A 528 -38.28 -89.03 33.52
C GLU A 528 -38.28 -88.34 32.14
N PHE A 529 -39.02 -88.86 31.16
CA PHE A 529 -39.21 -88.20 29.86
C PHE A 529 -39.94 -86.86 29.96
N ALA A 530 -40.97 -86.73 30.81
CA ALA A 530 -41.62 -85.44 31.05
C ALA A 530 -40.63 -84.38 31.59
N LYS A 531 -39.77 -84.77 32.54
CA LYS A 531 -38.70 -83.88 33.05
C LYS A 531 -37.68 -83.52 31.96
N LEU A 532 -37.26 -84.48 31.13
CA LEU A 532 -36.36 -84.18 30.00
C LEU A 532 -37.02 -83.19 29.02
N TYR A 533 -38.28 -83.41 28.66
CA TYR A 533 -39.03 -82.52 27.78
C TYR A 533 -39.14 -81.11 28.37
N ASP A 534 -39.42 -80.98 29.67
CA ASP A 534 -39.43 -79.69 30.34
C ASP A 534 -38.05 -79.01 30.32
N ILE A 535 -36.96 -79.74 30.53
CA ILE A 535 -35.59 -79.21 30.42
C ILE A 535 -35.34 -78.68 28.99
N VAL A 536 -35.56 -79.51 27.97
CA VAL A 536 -35.38 -79.13 26.55
C VAL A 536 -36.28 -77.96 26.16
N ARG A 537 -37.51 -77.88 26.69
CA ARG A 537 -38.41 -76.75 26.48
C ARG A 537 -37.90 -75.46 27.14
N HIS A 538 -37.34 -75.54 28.34
CA HIS A 538 -36.72 -74.39 29.00
C HIS A 538 -35.46 -73.94 28.26
N GLU A 539 -34.62 -74.87 27.78
CA GLU A 539 -33.45 -74.56 26.96
C GLU A 539 -33.83 -73.93 25.62
N ARG A 540 -34.81 -74.49 24.90
CA ARG A 540 -35.36 -73.89 23.68
C ARG A 540 -35.86 -72.46 23.93
N ASN A 541 -36.63 -72.24 25.00
CA ASN A 541 -37.13 -70.91 25.34
C ASN A 541 -35.98 -69.94 25.71
N LYS A 542 -34.94 -70.42 26.41
CA LYS A 542 -33.72 -69.65 26.71
C LYS A 542 -32.97 -69.27 25.42
N LEU A 543 -32.81 -70.19 24.47
CA LEU A 543 -32.19 -69.94 23.18
C LEU A 543 -33.00 -68.94 22.34
N VAL A 544 -34.32 -69.09 22.27
CA VAL A 544 -35.21 -68.12 21.58
C VAL A 544 -35.09 -66.73 22.20
N ASN A 545 -35.06 -66.62 23.52
CA ASN A 545 -34.86 -65.33 24.21
C ASN A 545 -33.47 -64.74 23.90
N LEU A 546 -32.41 -65.56 23.89
CA LEU A 546 -31.07 -65.12 23.51
C LEU A 546 -31.00 -64.63 22.06
N VAL A 547 -31.62 -65.34 21.12
CA VAL A 547 -31.74 -64.94 19.71
C VAL A 547 -32.52 -63.64 19.58
N HIS A 548 -33.62 -63.46 20.31
CA HIS A 548 -34.40 -62.22 20.29
C HIS A 548 -33.59 -61.04 20.86
N CYS A 549 -32.90 -61.22 21.99
CA CYS A 549 -32.01 -60.20 22.55
C CYS A 549 -30.83 -59.88 21.62
N ALA A 550 -30.27 -60.87 20.94
CA ALA A 550 -29.21 -60.66 19.94
C ALA A 550 -29.74 -59.83 18.76
N ARG A 551 -30.90 -60.21 18.20
CA ARG A 551 -31.54 -59.48 17.10
C ARG A 551 -31.91 -58.04 17.48
N GLN A 552 -32.40 -57.82 18.70
CA GLN A 552 -32.65 -56.47 19.23
C GLN A 552 -31.34 -55.66 19.30
N LYS A 553 -30.27 -56.22 19.88
CA LYS A 553 -28.96 -55.55 19.92
C LYS A 553 -28.40 -55.26 18.52
N THR A 554 -28.60 -56.16 17.56
CA THR A 554 -28.22 -55.93 16.15
C THR A 554 -28.96 -54.73 15.57
N ASN A 555 -30.27 -54.59 15.83
CA ASN A 555 -31.04 -53.43 15.39
C ASN A 555 -30.58 -52.13 16.09
N GLU A 556 -30.39 -52.15 17.41
CA GLU A 556 -29.84 -51.01 18.17
C GLU A 556 -28.45 -50.57 17.67
N ILE A 557 -27.61 -51.51 17.23
CA ILE A 557 -26.32 -51.22 16.60
C ILE A 557 -26.51 -50.64 15.19
N LYS A 558 -27.41 -51.21 14.36
CA LYS A 558 -27.72 -50.66 13.02
C LYS A 558 -28.26 -49.23 13.10
N GLU A 559 -29.12 -48.92 14.06
CA GLU A 559 -29.62 -47.57 14.29
C GLU A 559 -28.51 -46.61 14.73
N LYS A 560 -27.59 -47.05 15.61
CA LYS A 560 -26.41 -46.27 15.99
C LYS A 560 -25.48 -46.00 14.81
N VAL A 561 -25.23 -46.99 13.95
CA VAL A 561 -24.44 -46.82 12.72
C VAL A 561 -25.09 -45.76 11.82
N LYS A 562 -26.40 -45.87 11.53
CA LYS A 562 -27.14 -44.86 10.76
C LYS A 562 -27.07 -43.45 11.38
N MET A 563 -27.13 -43.32 12.70
CA MET A 563 -26.96 -42.01 13.36
C MET A 563 -25.53 -41.46 13.24
N LEU A 564 -24.51 -42.31 13.33
CA LEU A 564 -23.11 -41.92 13.14
C LEU A 564 -22.80 -41.55 11.68
N ASP A 565 -23.39 -42.24 10.71
CA ASP A 565 -23.28 -41.88 9.29
C ASP A 565 -23.91 -40.51 9.02
N ASN A 566 -25.12 -40.25 9.52
CA ASN A 566 -25.76 -38.93 9.46
C ASN A 566 -24.90 -37.84 10.13
N GLU A 567 -24.31 -38.13 11.30
CA GLU A 567 -23.40 -37.20 11.99
C GLU A 567 -22.13 -36.94 11.16
N MET A 568 -21.55 -37.98 10.54
CA MET A 568 -20.41 -37.87 9.63
C MET A 568 -20.76 -37.02 8.39
N GLU A 569 -21.94 -37.17 7.80
CA GLU A 569 -22.38 -36.34 6.67
C GLU A 569 -22.59 -34.89 7.06
N ILE A 570 -23.22 -34.62 8.21
CA ILE A 570 -23.37 -33.27 8.77
C ILE A 570 -21.99 -32.65 9.03
N LEU A 571 -21.03 -33.41 9.55
CA LEU A 571 -19.65 -32.95 9.75
C LEU A 571 -18.92 -32.68 8.43
N ARG A 572 -19.07 -33.55 7.42
CA ARG A 572 -18.52 -33.35 6.06
C ARG A 572 -19.10 -32.10 5.39
N HIS A 573 -20.41 -31.88 5.48
CA HIS A 573 -21.06 -30.67 4.96
C HIS A 573 -20.54 -29.41 5.68
N ASN A 574 -20.47 -29.44 7.01
CA ASN A 574 -19.94 -28.33 7.81
C ASN A 574 -18.46 -28.04 7.52
N PHE A 575 -17.65 -29.09 7.28
CA PHE A 575 -16.27 -28.96 6.84
C PHE A 575 -16.20 -28.26 5.48
N ALA A 576 -16.93 -28.72 4.47
CA ALA A 576 -16.94 -28.12 3.14
C ALA A 576 -17.43 -26.66 3.14
N VAL A 577 -18.39 -26.31 4.00
CA VAL A 577 -18.83 -24.90 4.19
C VAL A 577 -17.75 -24.05 4.86
N LYS A 578 -17.03 -24.57 5.86
CA LYS A 578 -15.89 -23.88 6.49
C LYS A 578 -14.72 -23.71 5.51
N GLU A 579 -14.43 -24.72 4.70
CA GLU A 579 -13.39 -24.68 3.67
C GLU A 579 -13.70 -23.62 2.60
N ARG A 580 -14.93 -23.58 2.06
CA ARG A 580 -15.36 -22.51 1.14
C ARG A 580 -15.27 -21.11 1.77
N LYS A 581 -15.54 -20.97 3.07
CA LYS A 581 -15.33 -19.70 3.80
C LYS A 581 -13.84 -19.36 3.89
N LEU A 582 -12.98 -20.33 4.23
CA LEU A 582 -11.53 -20.15 4.31
C LEU A 582 -10.93 -19.74 2.96
N GLN A 583 -11.30 -20.41 1.85
CA GLN A 583 -10.88 -20.03 0.50
C GLN A 583 -11.31 -18.59 0.15
N LYS A 584 -12.54 -18.17 0.50
CA LYS A 584 -12.99 -16.79 0.34
C LYS A 584 -12.15 -15.79 1.16
N TYR A 585 -11.70 -16.16 2.36
CA TYR A 585 -10.79 -15.31 3.15
C TYR A 585 -9.38 -15.28 2.58
N GLN A 586 -8.84 -16.40 2.08
CA GLN A 586 -7.54 -16.47 1.41
C GLN A 586 -7.52 -15.61 0.14
N LEU A 587 -8.55 -15.67 -0.70
CA LEU A 587 -8.69 -14.81 -1.89
C LEU A 587 -8.78 -13.33 -1.52
N LYS A 588 -9.54 -12.98 -0.48
CA LYS A 588 -9.58 -11.60 0.05
C LYS A 588 -8.22 -11.14 0.56
N LEU A 589 -7.48 -11.99 1.27
CA LEU A 589 -6.14 -11.67 1.75
C LEU A 589 -5.16 -11.46 0.59
N SER A 590 -5.18 -12.34 -0.42
CA SER A 590 -4.35 -12.22 -1.63
C SER A 590 -4.64 -10.92 -2.38
N ASN A 591 -5.92 -10.54 -2.51
CA ASN A 591 -6.31 -9.28 -3.15
C ASN A 591 -5.84 -8.07 -2.32
N ASN A 592 -6.06 -8.10 -0.99
CA ASN A 592 -5.58 -7.04 -0.09
C ASN A 592 -4.04 -6.88 -0.12
N ILE A 593 -3.28 -7.98 -0.27
CA ILE A 593 -1.82 -7.93 -0.44
C ILE A 593 -1.48 -7.24 -1.76
N ALA A 594 -2.10 -7.63 -2.88
CA ALA A 594 -1.87 -7.01 -4.18
C ALA A 594 -2.22 -5.50 -4.18
N ILE A 595 -3.33 -5.11 -3.55
CA ILE A 595 -3.72 -3.70 -3.38
C ILE A 595 -2.68 -2.96 -2.52
N LYS A 596 -2.25 -3.54 -1.40
CA LYS A 596 -1.22 -2.95 -0.51
C LYS A 596 0.11 -2.76 -1.23
N ASP A 597 0.55 -3.74 -2.02
CA ASP A 597 1.78 -3.68 -2.79
C ASP A 597 1.68 -2.65 -3.94
N SER A 598 0.52 -2.52 -4.60
CA SER A 598 0.26 -1.44 -5.57
C SER A 598 0.34 -0.06 -4.92
N ILE A 599 -0.37 0.16 -3.81
CA ILE A 599 -0.33 1.43 -3.06
C ILE A 599 1.11 1.74 -2.62
N GLN A 600 1.86 0.74 -2.16
CA GLN A 600 3.24 0.94 -1.72
C GLN A 600 4.19 1.25 -2.89
N CYS A 601 3.92 0.72 -4.09
CA CYS A 601 4.60 1.12 -5.32
C CYS A 601 4.32 2.59 -5.67
N ASP A 602 3.05 3.01 -5.61
CA ASP A 602 2.65 4.38 -5.95
C ASP A 602 3.12 5.42 -4.92
N VAL A 603 3.13 5.06 -3.62
CA VAL A 603 3.78 5.85 -2.56
C VAL A 603 5.29 5.99 -2.81
N SER A 604 5.95 4.93 -3.29
CA SER A 604 7.38 4.98 -3.61
C SER A 604 7.67 5.89 -4.81
N LYS A 605 6.84 5.83 -5.87
CA LYS A 605 6.92 6.77 -7.01
C LYS A 605 6.69 8.22 -6.57
N ALA A 606 5.66 8.48 -5.76
CA ALA A 606 5.35 9.80 -5.25
C ALA A 606 6.46 10.35 -4.32
N HIS A 607 7.12 9.47 -3.55
CA HIS A 607 8.29 9.85 -2.75
C HIS A 607 9.48 10.22 -3.63
N GLN A 608 9.74 9.47 -4.70
CA GLN A 608 10.80 9.78 -5.66
C GLN A 608 10.56 11.12 -6.37
N THR A 609 9.35 11.38 -6.89
CA THR A 609 9.05 12.66 -7.55
C THR A 609 9.10 13.83 -6.57
N LEU A 610 8.69 13.64 -5.31
CA LEU A 610 8.86 14.64 -4.26
C LEU A 610 10.35 14.95 -4.00
N GLN A 611 11.21 13.92 -3.98
CA GLN A 611 12.65 14.06 -3.78
C GLN A 611 13.29 14.83 -4.95
N GLU A 612 12.99 14.47 -6.20
CA GLU A 612 13.45 15.18 -7.40
C GLU A 612 12.98 16.65 -7.42
N MET A 613 11.76 16.94 -6.96
CA MET A 613 11.25 18.31 -6.84
C MET A 613 11.91 19.11 -5.72
N LYS A 614 12.33 18.46 -4.62
CA LYS A 614 13.15 19.12 -3.57
C LYS A 614 14.54 19.46 -4.10
N GLU A 615 15.20 18.54 -4.79
CA GLU A 615 16.53 18.76 -5.38
C GLU A 615 16.50 19.92 -6.40
N LYS A 616 15.46 19.97 -7.26
CA LYS A 616 15.24 21.12 -8.16
C LYS A 616 15.03 22.44 -7.41
N ARG A 617 14.27 22.43 -6.30
CA ARG A 617 14.07 23.62 -5.46
C ARG A 617 15.37 24.08 -4.80
N GLU A 618 16.19 23.17 -4.30
CA GLU A 618 17.50 23.47 -3.70
C GLU A 618 18.46 24.05 -4.74
N GLN A 619 18.49 23.51 -5.97
CA GLN A 619 19.23 24.09 -7.10
C GLN A 619 18.77 25.51 -7.42
N GLN A 620 17.45 25.73 -7.54
CA GLN A 620 16.88 27.06 -7.77
C GLN A 620 17.21 28.05 -6.64
N LEU A 621 17.22 27.61 -5.38
CA LEU A 621 17.61 28.44 -4.25
C LEU A 621 19.07 28.89 -4.34
N MET A 622 19.99 27.97 -4.69
CA MET A 622 21.41 28.30 -4.92
C MET A 622 21.60 29.26 -6.11
N ASP A 623 20.83 29.10 -7.19
CA ASP A 623 20.85 30.03 -8.32
C ASP A 623 20.32 31.43 -7.93
N VAL A 624 19.26 31.50 -7.11
CA VAL A 624 18.75 32.77 -6.55
C VAL A 624 19.81 33.44 -5.68
N GLU A 625 20.42 32.73 -4.73
CA GLU A 625 21.50 33.26 -3.89
C GLU A 625 22.67 33.79 -4.74
N ARG A 626 23.07 33.06 -5.80
CA ARG A 626 24.11 33.50 -6.73
C ARG A 626 23.71 34.79 -7.46
N LEU A 627 22.47 34.90 -7.93
CA LEU A 627 21.95 36.09 -8.61
C LEU A 627 21.82 37.28 -7.65
N THR A 628 21.37 37.08 -6.42
CA THR A 628 21.33 38.11 -5.38
C THR A 628 22.72 38.64 -5.07
N ASN A 629 23.72 37.77 -4.90
CA ASN A 629 25.12 38.18 -4.68
C ASN A 629 25.72 38.93 -5.88
N MET A 630 25.30 38.62 -7.10
CA MET A 630 25.70 39.37 -8.30
C MET A 630 25.03 40.74 -8.36
N LEU A 631 23.74 40.81 -8.00
CA LEU A 631 22.98 42.06 -7.94
C LEU A 631 23.59 43.02 -6.90
N THR A 632 23.87 42.56 -5.69
CA THR A 632 24.50 43.39 -4.65
C THR A 632 25.88 43.90 -5.07
N GLN A 633 26.69 43.08 -5.76
CA GLN A 633 27.97 43.54 -6.33
C GLN A 633 27.76 44.64 -7.39
N ILE A 634 26.77 44.50 -8.28
CA ILE A 634 26.45 45.51 -9.30
C ILE A 634 25.94 46.80 -8.65
N GLU A 635 25.14 46.70 -7.59
CA GLU A 635 24.67 47.85 -6.80
C GLU A 635 25.83 48.58 -6.11
N GLU A 636 26.79 47.85 -5.51
CA GLU A 636 28.01 48.42 -4.97
C GLU A 636 28.85 49.14 -6.05
N GLU A 637 29.03 48.51 -7.22
CA GLU A 637 29.75 49.11 -8.36
C GLU A 637 29.03 50.38 -8.87
N MET A 638 27.68 50.38 -8.94
CA MET A 638 26.89 51.57 -9.27
C MET A 638 27.04 52.69 -8.23
N VAL A 639 27.02 52.37 -6.92
CA VAL A 639 27.24 53.36 -5.85
C VAL A 639 28.65 53.95 -5.93
N GLN A 640 29.67 53.12 -6.20
CA GLN A 640 31.04 53.60 -6.43
C GLN A 640 31.14 54.50 -7.66
N LEU A 641 30.44 54.17 -8.76
CA LEU A 641 30.40 54.98 -9.98
C LEU A 641 29.72 56.34 -9.74
N ARG A 642 28.57 56.37 -9.05
CA ARG A 642 27.89 57.61 -8.64
C ARG A 642 28.82 58.50 -7.82
N LYS A 643 29.51 57.95 -6.81
CA LYS A 643 30.52 58.68 -6.01
C LYS A 643 31.70 59.17 -6.85
N LYS A 644 32.09 58.50 -7.94
CA LYS A 644 33.16 58.98 -8.86
C LYS A 644 32.66 60.14 -9.72
N TYR A 645 31.44 60.04 -10.24
CA TYR A 645 30.81 61.10 -11.04
C TYR A 645 30.58 62.38 -10.22
N GLU A 646 30.06 62.25 -9.00
CA GLU A 646 29.88 63.37 -8.06
C GLU A 646 31.19 64.14 -7.81
N ARG A 647 32.29 63.43 -7.54
CA ARG A 647 33.64 64.02 -7.42
C ARG A 647 34.19 64.63 -8.71
N ALA A 648 33.71 64.21 -9.88
CA ALA A 648 34.06 64.85 -11.15
C ALA A 648 33.27 66.15 -11.34
N VAL A 649 31.99 66.16 -11.00
CA VAL A 649 31.14 67.36 -11.01
C VAL A 649 31.62 68.40 -10.00
N GLN A 650 31.99 67.99 -8.78
CA GLN A 650 32.58 68.87 -7.75
C GLN A 650 33.85 69.56 -8.29
N ARG A 651 34.83 68.79 -8.77
CA ARG A 651 36.06 69.36 -9.36
C ARG A 651 35.81 70.25 -10.57
N ARG A 652 34.83 69.92 -11.42
CA ARG A 652 34.42 70.80 -12.54
C ARG A 652 33.86 72.12 -12.01
N ASN A 653 33.00 72.07 -10.99
CA ASN A 653 32.40 73.28 -10.40
C ASN A 653 33.47 74.14 -9.71
N GLU A 654 34.37 73.53 -8.94
CA GLU A 654 35.54 74.21 -8.33
C GLU A 654 36.41 74.88 -9.40
N SER A 655 36.72 74.19 -10.49
CA SER A 655 37.48 74.75 -11.63
C SER A 655 36.72 75.88 -12.33
N GLY A 656 35.38 75.79 -12.40
CA GLY A 656 34.52 76.83 -12.95
C GLY A 656 34.49 78.09 -12.09
N VAL A 657 34.46 77.95 -10.76
CA VAL A 657 34.59 79.08 -9.83
C VAL A 657 35.95 79.75 -10.00
N GLN A 658 37.04 78.97 -10.04
CA GLN A 658 38.39 79.51 -10.27
C GLN A 658 38.54 80.21 -11.63
N LEU A 659 37.82 79.77 -12.66
CA LEU A 659 37.81 80.43 -13.96
C LEU A 659 37.07 81.78 -13.88
N ILE A 660 35.93 81.85 -13.20
CA ILE A 660 35.19 83.11 -12.96
C ILE A 660 36.06 84.08 -12.16
N GLU A 661 36.69 83.64 -11.07
CA GLU A 661 37.63 84.45 -10.28
C GLU A 661 38.78 85.01 -11.16
N ARG A 662 39.31 84.21 -12.09
CA ARG A 662 40.34 84.63 -13.06
C ARG A 662 39.81 85.61 -14.11
N GLU A 663 38.58 85.44 -14.58
CA GLU A 663 37.93 86.38 -15.49
C GLU A 663 37.64 87.72 -14.80
N GLU A 664 37.25 87.71 -13.53
CA GLU A 664 37.12 88.91 -12.69
C GLU A 664 38.48 89.61 -12.47
N GLU A 665 39.55 88.87 -12.16
CA GLU A 665 40.92 89.40 -12.11
C GLU A 665 41.32 90.09 -13.44
N VAL A 666 41.04 89.46 -14.58
CA VAL A 666 41.32 90.00 -15.92
C VAL A 666 40.50 91.25 -16.22
N CYS A 667 39.21 91.28 -15.87
CA CYS A 667 38.38 92.48 -15.99
C CYS A 667 38.94 93.65 -15.14
N ILE A 668 39.38 93.37 -13.92
CA ILE A 668 40.05 94.36 -13.05
C ILE A 668 41.36 94.86 -13.68
N PHE A 669 42.12 93.99 -14.35
CA PHE A 669 43.33 94.41 -15.08
C PHE A 669 43.02 95.28 -16.31
N TYR A 670 42.01 94.94 -17.11
CA TYR A 670 41.59 95.79 -18.23
C TYR A 670 41.16 97.18 -17.78
N GLU A 671 40.38 97.28 -16.70
CA GLU A 671 39.97 98.59 -16.17
C GLU A 671 41.16 99.39 -15.63
N LYS A 672 42.13 98.73 -14.95
CA LYS A 672 43.39 99.37 -14.53
C LYS A 672 44.21 99.87 -15.73
N ILE A 673 44.30 99.08 -16.81
CA ILE A 673 45.01 99.48 -18.05
C ILE A 673 44.30 100.67 -18.71
N ASN A 674 42.97 100.64 -18.80
CA ASN A 674 42.16 101.74 -19.35
C ASN A 674 42.36 103.04 -18.55
N ILE A 675 42.33 102.97 -17.22
CA ILE A 675 42.64 104.11 -16.34
C ILE A 675 44.08 104.61 -16.56
N GLN A 676 45.06 103.72 -16.68
CA GLN A 676 46.46 104.08 -16.97
C GLN A 676 46.64 104.70 -18.36
N GLU A 677 45.97 104.20 -19.39
CA GLU A 677 45.98 104.80 -20.73
C GLU A 677 45.33 106.20 -20.72
N MET A 678 44.20 106.37 -20.03
CA MET A 678 43.58 107.69 -19.88
C MET A 678 44.50 108.67 -19.15
N MET A 679 45.17 108.24 -18.08
CA MET A 679 46.19 109.06 -17.40
C MET A 679 47.38 109.38 -18.31
N SER A 680 47.87 108.41 -19.11
CA SER A 680 48.97 108.63 -20.04
C SER A 680 48.59 109.63 -21.13
N ARG A 681 47.41 109.46 -21.77
CA ARG A 681 46.91 110.38 -22.80
C ARG A 681 46.71 111.80 -22.25
N ASN A 682 46.20 111.93 -21.02
CA ASN A 682 46.10 113.23 -20.34
C ASN A 682 47.50 113.83 -20.10
N GLY A 683 48.47 113.02 -19.65
CA GLY A 683 49.86 113.42 -19.52
C GLY A 683 50.50 113.85 -20.85
N ASP A 684 50.26 113.12 -21.94
CA ASP A 684 50.71 113.46 -23.28
C ASP A 684 50.10 114.78 -23.78
N ILE A 685 48.81 115.03 -23.50
CA ILE A 685 48.15 116.32 -23.79
C ILE A 685 48.80 117.44 -22.98
N GLU A 686 49.05 117.26 -21.69
CA GLU A 686 49.73 118.24 -20.85
C GLU A 686 51.17 118.51 -21.33
N ILE A 687 51.92 117.46 -21.70
CA ILE A 687 53.26 117.58 -22.29
C ILE A 687 53.20 118.37 -23.59
N ASN A 688 52.30 118.04 -24.51
CA ASN A 688 52.11 118.78 -25.76
C ASN A 688 51.79 120.27 -25.50
N VAL A 689 50.92 120.57 -24.53
CA VAL A 689 50.63 121.95 -24.11
C VAL A 689 51.86 122.66 -23.54
N MET A 690 52.74 121.95 -22.82
CA MET A 690 54.01 122.51 -22.36
C MET A 690 55.03 122.67 -23.49
N ASP A 691 55.10 121.76 -24.44
CA ASP A 691 55.96 121.85 -25.63
C ASP A 691 55.52 122.97 -26.58
N GLU A 692 54.21 123.22 -26.73
CA GLU A 692 53.70 124.40 -27.42
C GLU A 692 54.10 125.70 -26.71
N LYS A 693 53.99 125.76 -25.38
CA LYS A 693 54.50 126.89 -24.59
C LYS A 693 56.01 127.07 -24.79
N ILE A 694 56.80 125.99 -24.77
CA ILE A 694 58.25 126.02 -25.01
C ILE A 694 58.54 126.47 -26.45
N ARG A 695 57.79 126.01 -27.45
CA ARG A 695 57.92 126.43 -28.86
C ARG A 695 57.59 127.92 -29.03
N PHE A 696 56.54 128.41 -28.38
CA PHE A 696 56.16 129.81 -28.36
C PHE A 696 57.22 130.69 -27.67
N LEU A 697 57.78 130.22 -26.55
CA LEU A 697 58.89 130.90 -25.87
C LEU A 697 60.17 130.90 -26.71
N LYS A 698 60.50 129.79 -27.39
CA LYS A 698 61.58 129.71 -28.38
C LYS A 698 61.36 130.69 -29.53
N LEU A 699 60.14 130.79 -30.07
CA LEU A 699 59.78 131.76 -31.12
C LEU A 699 60.00 133.21 -30.64
N LYS A 700 59.45 133.57 -29.47
CA LYS A 700 59.71 134.88 -28.83
C LYS A 700 61.20 135.16 -28.63
N LEU A 701 61.98 134.16 -28.23
CA LEU A 701 63.42 134.27 -28.06
C LEU A 701 64.15 134.48 -29.40
N THR A 702 63.74 133.79 -30.47
CA THR A 702 64.28 134.05 -31.83
C THR A 702 63.90 135.43 -32.35
N GLU A 703 62.68 135.90 -32.08
CA GLU A 703 62.23 137.23 -32.47
C GLU A 703 62.99 138.34 -31.71
N LYS A 704 63.23 138.16 -30.41
CA LYS A 704 64.09 139.07 -29.63
C LYS A 704 65.54 139.03 -30.09
N LYS A 705 66.09 137.86 -30.46
CA LYS A 705 67.40 137.77 -31.13
C LYS A 705 67.43 138.55 -32.45
N ARG A 706 66.38 138.42 -33.29
CA ARG A 706 66.26 139.20 -34.54
C ARG A 706 66.20 140.71 -34.28
N HIS A 707 65.49 141.16 -33.25
CA HIS A 707 65.49 142.57 -32.84
C HIS A 707 66.89 143.04 -32.41
N ILE A 708 67.63 142.23 -31.65
CA ILE A 708 69.01 142.54 -31.27
C ILE A 708 69.92 142.61 -32.52
N GLU A 709 69.80 141.67 -33.46
CA GLU A 709 70.58 141.70 -34.70
C GLU A 709 70.26 142.93 -35.57
N LEU A 710 68.98 143.31 -35.67
CA LEU A 710 68.57 144.55 -36.37
C LEU A 710 69.17 145.80 -35.71
N LEU A 711 69.15 145.88 -34.38
CA LEU A 711 69.78 146.97 -33.62
C LEU A 711 71.31 146.98 -33.79
N LEU A 712 71.95 145.82 -33.88
CA LEU A 712 73.38 145.71 -34.17
C LEU A 712 73.72 146.11 -35.62
N ARG A 713 72.81 145.87 -36.59
CA ARG A 713 72.97 146.32 -37.99
C ARG A 713 72.73 147.81 -38.19
N THR A 714 71.90 148.47 -37.37
CA THR A 714 71.72 149.94 -37.42
C THR A 714 72.81 150.69 -36.64
N LEU A 715 73.51 150.02 -35.71
CA LEU A 715 74.58 150.60 -34.91
C LEU A 715 75.71 151.28 -35.72
N PRO A 716 76.21 150.75 -36.86
CA PRO A 716 77.23 151.41 -37.68
C PRO A 716 76.69 152.66 -38.36
N MET A 717 75.41 152.67 -38.76
CA MET A 717 74.76 153.85 -39.34
C MET A 717 74.62 154.95 -38.29
N LYS A 718 74.29 154.59 -37.04
CA LYS A 718 74.28 155.53 -35.90
C LYS A 718 75.68 156.06 -35.59
N ARG A 719 76.71 155.21 -35.62
CA ARG A 719 78.13 155.63 -35.47
C ARG A 719 78.61 156.54 -36.62
N GLY A 720 78.14 156.31 -37.84
CA GLY A 720 78.38 157.19 -38.99
C GLY A 720 77.77 158.58 -38.77
N LEU A 721 76.48 158.63 -38.41
CA LEU A 721 75.80 159.88 -38.06
C LEU A 721 76.44 160.60 -36.87
N ASP A 722 76.90 159.87 -35.83
CA ASP A 722 77.65 160.46 -34.72
C ASP A 722 78.99 161.07 -35.20
N ALA A 723 79.69 160.42 -36.14
CA ALA A 723 80.95 160.91 -36.71
C ALA A 723 80.74 162.12 -37.65
N ASP A 724 79.71 162.08 -38.51
CA ASP A 724 79.31 163.21 -39.35
C ASP A 724 78.93 164.42 -38.49
N LEU A 725 78.25 164.21 -37.36
CA LEU A 725 77.92 165.26 -36.40
C LEU A 725 79.19 165.90 -35.80
N VAL A 726 80.22 165.11 -35.46
CA VAL A 726 81.53 165.64 -35.05
C VAL A 726 82.20 166.43 -36.17
N VAL A 727 82.15 165.96 -37.42
CA VAL A 727 82.71 166.68 -38.59
C VAL A 727 81.99 168.01 -38.81
N LEU A 728 80.64 168.04 -38.79
CA LEU A 728 79.87 169.28 -38.87
C LEU A 728 80.20 170.23 -37.71
N GLN A 729 80.42 169.71 -36.50
CA GLN A 729 80.75 170.53 -35.34
C GLN A 729 82.17 171.14 -35.43
N ILE A 730 83.11 170.46 -36.10
CA ILE A 730 84.44 171.01 -36.47
C ILE A 730 84.33 172.04 -37.61
N GLN A 731 83.52 171.78 -38.64
CA GLN A 731 83.31 172.76 -39.72
C GLN A 731 82.62 174.03 -39.18
N PHE A 732 81.69 173.88 -38.24
CA PHE A 732 81.01 175.00 -37.58
C PHE A 732 81.97 175.86 -36.76
N SER A 733 82.93 175.26 -36.03
CA SER A 733 83.95 176.04 -35.30
C SER A 733 84.90 176.79 -36.26
N GLN A 734 85.34 176.14 -37.34
CA GLN A 734 86.16 176.78 -38.38
C GLN A 734 85.45 177.97 -39.06
N CYS A 735 84.14 177.85 -39.34
CA CYS A 735 83.34 178.96 -39.85
C CYS A 735 83.18 180.09 -38.81
N LYS A 736 83.02 179.76 -37.53
CA LYS A 736 82.93 180.74 -36.44
C LYS A 736 84.22 181.54 -36.27
N ASP A 737 85.38 180.93 -36.44
CA ASP A 737 86.66 181.64 -36.36
C ASP A 737 86.97 182.48 -37.61
N LYS A 738 86.52 182.04 -38.80
CA LYS A 738 86.51 182.90 -40.02
C LYS A 738 85.65 184.15 -39.82
N ILE A 739 84.45 184.01 -39.25
CA ILE A 739 83.55 185.15 -38.96
C ILE A 739 84.23 186.14 -38.01
N LYS A 740 84.85 185.67 -36.92
CA LYS A 740 85.64 186.54 -36.02
C LYS A 740 86.82 187.25 -36.69
N SER A 741 87.42 186.64 -37.70
CA SER A 741 88.51 187.28 -38.47
C SER A 741 87.98 188.42 -39.35
N PHE A 742 86.78 188.25 -39.94
CA PHE A 742 86.12 189.31 -40.69
C PHE A 742 85.56 190.41 -39.78
N GLU A 743 85.01 190.08 -38.61
CA GLU A 743 84.57 191.07 -37.61
C GLU A 743 85.71 192.03 -37.23
N LYS A 744 86.95 191.54 -37.07
CA LYS A 744 88.12 192.40 -36.82
C LYS A 744 88.51 193.30 -38.01
N GLN A 745 88.16 192.93 -39.24
CA GLN A 745 88.41 193.76 -40.43
C GLN A 745 87.32 194.82 -40.67
N PHE A 746 86.13 194.66 -40.06
CA PHE A 746 84.98 195.56 -40.22
C PHE A 746 84.86 196.65 -39.13
N ILE A 747 85.74 196.67 -38.12
CA ILE A 747 85.67 197.60 -36.97
C ILE A 747 86.59 198.83 -37.13
N ASP A 748 87.46 198.88 -38.15
CA ASP A 748 88.43 199.96 -38.35
C ASP A 748 87.82 201.17 -39.11
N PRO A 749 87.69 202.38 -38.50
CA PRO A 749 86.73 203.40 -38.93
C PRO A 749 87.27 204.38 -40.01
N ASN A 750 87.93 203.89 -41.07
CA ASN A 750 88.42 204.77 -42.16
C ASN A 750 88.41 204.15 -43.58
N GLY A 751 87.54 203.16 -43.84
CA GLY A 751 87.44 202.45 -45.13
C GLY A 751 86.51 203.10 -46.19
N PRO A 752 86.95 203.31 -47.44
CA PRO A 752 86.20 204.06 -48.46
C PRO A 752 85.25 203.17 -49.29
N ASN A 753 84.12 202.74 -48.70
CA ASN A 753 82.85 202.49 -49.42
C ASN A 753 81.75 202.03 -48.45
N ARG A 754 80.90 202.98 -48.02
CA ARG A 754 79.75 202.70 -47.14
C ARG A 754 78.51 203.48 -47.62
N THR A 755 77.60 202.82 -48.34
CA THR A 755 76.12 202.92 -48.24
C THR A 755 75.38 202.48 -49.53
N ARG A 756 74.23 201.81 -49.36
CA ARG A 756 73.01 201.93 -50.20
C ARG A 756 71.79 201.49 -49.37
N ALA A 757 70.60 201.98 -49.69
CA ALA A 757 69.33 201.66 -49.01
C ALA A 757 68.13 201.57 -50.00
N LEU A 758 66.93 201.24 -49.47
CA LEU A 758 65.56 201.18 -50.06
C LEU A 758 65.01 199.74 -50.35
N PRO A 759 63.68 199.48 -50.45
CA PRO A 759 62.66 199.53 -49.37
C PRO A 759 61.56 198.40 -49.41
N GLY A 760 60.69 198.28 -48.38
CA GLY A 760 59.48 197.41 -48.37
C GLY A 760 58.76 197.33 -46.99
N LYS A 761 57.46 196.98 -46.90
CA LYS A 761 56.63 196.99 -45.66
C LYS A 761 55.87 195.69 -45.37
N ASP A 762 55.68 195.39 -44.08
CA ASP A 762 54.88 194.26 -43.54
C ASP A 762 53.44 194.64 -43.10
N PRO A 763 52.47 193.71 -43.13
CA PRO A 763 51.07 193.90 -42.67
C PRO A 763 50.88 193.73 -41.15
N SER A 764 49.70 194.10 -40.64
CA SER A 764 49.46 194.29 -39.19
C SER A 764 48.60 193.20 -38.51
N GLN A 765 48.73 193.11 -37.19
CA GLN A 765 48.25 192.02 -36.33
C GLN A 765 46.72 191.76 -36.39
N GLN A 766 45.89 192.73 -36.80
CA GLN A 766 44.43 192.56 -36.88
C GLN A 766 43.98 191.72 -38.09
N GLU A 767 44.76 191.65 -39.17
CA GLU A 767 44.42 190.86 -40.36
C GLU A 767 44.63 189.36 -40.14
N LEU A 768 45.56 189.01 -39.24
CA LEU A 768 45.83 187.62 -38.82
C LEU A 768 44.66 187.01 -38.03
N PHE A 769 44.05 187.74 -37.10
CA PHE A 769 42.96 187.20 -36.27
C PHE A 769 41.71 186.84 -37.07
N LYS A 770 41.30 187.67 -38.04
CA LYS A 770 40.16 187.34 -38.93
C LYS A 770 40.37 186.07 -39.75
N LYS A 771 41.63 185.70 -40.04
CA LYS A 771 41.95 184.48 -40.79
C LYS A 771 41.87 183.21 -39.94
N ILE A 772 41.90 183.33 -38.62
CA ILE A 772 41.76 182.20 -37.68
C ILE A 772 40.28 181.82 -37.53
N GLU A 773 39.38 182.79 -37.31
CA GLU A 773 37.93 182.54 -37.21
C GLU A 773 37.34 181.88 -38.48
N GLU A 774 37.82 182.27 -39.67
CA GLU A 774 37.40 181.62 -40.94
C GLU A 774 37.73 180.12 -41.00
N LEU A 775 38.80 179.66 -40.33
CA LEU A 775 39.24 178.27 -40.36
C LEU A 775 38.47 177.40 -39.37
N GLU A 776 38.07 177.94 -38.22
CA GLU A 776 37.27 177.21 -37.22
C GLU A 776 35.86 176.88 -37.76
N ILE A 777 35.22 177.81 -38.47
CA ILE A 777 33.90 177.60 -39.10
C ILE A 777 33.94 176.51 -40.19
N GLN A 778 35.08 176.33 -40.87
CA GLN A 778 35.23 175.26 -41.88
C GLN A 778 35.39 173.87 -41.26
N LEU A 779 35.83 173.77 -40.01
CA LEU A 779 36.09 172.50 -39.33
C LEU A 779 34.76 171.84 -38.91
N VAL A 780 33.86 172.60 -38.28
CA VAL A 780 32.51 172.13 -37.88
C VAL A 780 31.71 171.58 -39.07
N LYS A 781 31.76 172.25 -40.22
CA LYS A 781 31.09 171.80 -41.47
C LYS A 781 31.61 170.48 -42.06
N LYS A 782 32.76 169.97 -41.58
CA LYS A 782 33.26 168.64 -41.98
C LYS A 782 32.82 167.53 -41.03
N GLU A 783 32.45 167.86 -39.79
CA GLU A 783 31.98 166.87 -38.81
C GLU A 783 30.55 166.41 -39.12
N GLU A 784 29.64 167.34 -39.47
CA GLU A 784 28.27 167.00 -39.91
C GLU A 784 28.25 166.01 -41.10
N LYS A 785 29.14 166.21 -42.07
CA LYS A 785 29.26 165.35 -43.27
C LYS A 785 29.78 163.94 -43.00
N LEU A 786 30.30 163.68 -41.80
CA LEU A 786 30.78 162.37 -41.41
C LEU A 786 29.62 161.54 -40.84
N LEU A 787 28.75 162.16 -40.03
CA LEU A 787 27.52 161.55 -39.49
C LEU A 787 26.54 161.10 -40.59
N GLU A 788 26.39 161.86 -41.68
CA GLU A 788 25.55 161.44 -42.82
C GLU A 788 26.02 160.13 -43.48
N LYS A 789 27.32 159.85 -43.47
CA LYS A 789 27.87 158.65 -44.11
C LYS A 789 27.66 157.38 -43.29
N ASP A 790 27.68 157.48 -41.97
CA ASP A 790 27.46 156.33 -41.09
C ASP A 790 26.01 155.82 -41.18
N PHE A 791 25.03 156.72 -41.32
CA PHE A 791 23.62 156.35 -41.53
C PHE A 791 23.39 155.57 -42.84
N ILE A 792 24.14 155.90 -43.92
CA ILE A 792 24.06 155.18 -45.20
C ILE A 792 24.61 153.75 -45.04
N TYR A 793 25.68 153.56 -44.27
CA TYR A 793 26.31 152.25 -44.05
C TYR A 793 25.37 151.25 -43.33
N GLU A 794 24.58 151.73 -42.38
CA GLU A 794 23.62 150.89 -41.63
C GLU A 794 22.49 150.34 -42.55
N GLN A 795 21.99 151.15 -43.50
CA GLN A 795 20.94 150.72 -44.43
C GLN A 795 21.42 149.70 -45.47
N VAL A 796 22.66 149.86 -45.98
CA VAL A 796 23.27 148.90 -46.92
C VAL A 796 23.46 147.52 -46.26
N SER A 797 23.84 147.53 -44.98
CA SER A 797 23.98 146.30 -44.18
C SER A 797 22.65 145.53 -44.07
N ARG A 798 21.55 146.21 -43.72
CA ARG A 798 20.20 145.60 -43.64
C ARG A 798 19.65 145.05 -44.96
N LEU A 799 20.03 145.61 -46.10
CA LEU A 799 19.60 145.09 -47.41
C LEU A 799 20.35 143.81 -47.81
N THR A 800 21.64 143.72 -47.45
CA THR A 800 22.50 142.58 -47.77
C THR A 800 22.01 141.30 -47.07
N GLU A 801 21.54 141.41 -45.83
CA GLU A 801 21.06 140.30 -45.01
C GLU A 801 19.72 139.71 -45.51
N LYS A 802 18.84 140.55 -46.08
CA LYS A 802 17.59 140.13 -46.74
C LYS A 802 17.80 139.40 -48.07
N ILE A 803 18.94 139.59 -48.74
CA ILE A 803 19.26 138.87 -49.97
C ILE A 803 19.80 137.47 -49.64
N LYS A 804 20.64 137.34 -48.60
CA LYS A 804 21.17 136.06 -48.11
C LYS A 804 20.07 135.05 -47.77
N THR A 805 19.11 135.48 -46.94
CA THR A 805 17.97 134.65 -46.50
C THR A 805 17.06 134.19 -47.65
N LYS A 806 16.97 134.93 -48.75
CA LYS A 806 16.25 134.49 -49.97
C LYS A 806 17.02 133.46 -50.80
N ALA A 807 18.35 133.43 -50.72
CA ALA A 807 19.20 132.50 -51.47
C ALA A 807 19.31 131.12 -50.80
N GLU A 808 19.10 131.03 -49.49
CA GLU A 808 19.17 129.76 -48.74
C GLU A 808 17.89 128.93 -48.91
N ASN A 809 16.71 129.57 -48.88
CA ASN A 809 15.42 128.89 -49.09
C ASN A 809 15.29 128.25 -50.48
N SER A 810 15.90 128.84 -51.53
CA SER A 810 15.82 128.29 -52.90
C SER A 810 16.64 127.00 -53.10
N LYS A 811 17.55 126.64 -52.18
CA LYS A 811 18.36 125.42 -52.27
C LYS A 811 17.67 124.18 -51.69
N GLN A 812 16.64 124.34 -50.86
CA GLN A 812 15.94 123.19 -50.26
C GLN A 812 14.97 122.52 -51.24
N ASP A 813 14.27 123.29 -52.09
CA ASP A 813 13.31 122.74 -53.06
C ASP A 813 13.96 121.92 -54.17
N THR A 814 15.17 122.30 -54.63
CA THR A 814 15.89 121.56 -55.69
C THR A 814 16.33 120.16 -55.24
N LEU A 815 16.56 119.98 -53.94
CA LEU A 815 17.07 118.73 -53.36
C LEU A 815 15.96 117.68 -53.16
N ILE A 816 14.69 118.11 -53.17
CA ILE A 816 13.51 117.24 -53.06
C ILE A 816 13.10 116.66 -54.42
N LEU A 817 13.30 117.39 -55.53
CA LEU A 817 13.08 116.83 -56.88
C LEU A 817 14.09 115.70 -57.21
N ALA A 818 15.38 115.92 -56.97
CA ALA A 818 16.44 114.97 -57.34
C ALA A 818 16.28 113.58 -56.70
N LYS A 819 15.69 113.49 -55.49
CA LYS A 819 15.41 112.23 -54.80
C LYS A 819 14.20 111.45 -55.35
N LYS A 820 13.39 112.05 -56.23
CA LYS A 820 12.21 111.40 -56.82
C LYS A 820 12.55 110.63 -58.11
N ASP A 821 13.56 111.09 -58.85
CA ASP A 821 13.96 110.48 -60.13
C ASP A 821 14.89 109.26 -59.98
N GLU A 822 15.67 109.18 -58.89
CA GLU A 822 16.50 107.99 -58.56
C GLU A 822 15.70 106.72 -58.24
N TRP A 823 14.40 106.85 -57.94
CA TRP A 823 13.54 105.71 -57.58
C TRP A 823 12.97 104.99 -58.81
N ILE A 824 12.84 105.66 -59.95
CA ILE A 824 12.13 105.15 -61.15
C ILE A 824 13.05 104.42 -62.14
N THR A 825 14.39 104.60 -62.06
CA THR A 825 15.35 104.04 -63.02
C THR A 825 16.00 102.71 -62.61
N ARG A 826 15.65 102.12 -61.46
CA ARG A 826 16.30 100.88 -60.95
C ARG A 826 15.63 99.55 -61.33
N GLU A 827 14.50 99.56 -62.04
CA GLU A 827 13.65 98.36 -62.22
C GLU A 827 13.35 97.96 -63.68
N ASN A 828 14.30 98.10 -64.62
CA ASN A 828 14.16 97.47 -65.94
C ASN A 828 15.47 96.96 -66.57
N LYS A 829 15.62 95.63 -66.53
CA LYS A 829 16.35 94.72 -67.45
C LYS A 829 17.80 95.07 -67.85
N LYS A 830 18.79 94.26 -67.44
CA LYS A 830 19.19 93.02 -68.17
C LYS A 830 19.24 93.17 -69.70
N HIS A 831 20.37 93.64 -70.25
CA HIS A 831 21.26 92.85 -71.13
C HIS A 831 22.51 93.66 -71.56
N HIS A 832 23.68 93.04 -71.42
CA HIS A 832 24.94 93.36 -72.13
C HIS A 832 24.79 93.02 -73.65
N PRO A 833 25.71 93.41 -74.59
CA PRO A 833 27.15 93.68 -74.35
C PRO A 833 27.86 94.76 -75.24
N LYS A 834 29.15 95.04 -74.94
CA LYS A 834 30.25 95.43 -75.88
C LYS A 834 30.15 96.79 -76.65
N ASP A 835 31.22 97.42 -77.15
CA ASP A 835 32.70 97.24 -77.07
C ASP A 835 33.40 98.63 -77.30
N ASP A 836 34.72 98.69 -77.10
CA ASP A 836 35.73 99.63 -77.67
C ASP A 836 35.93 101.12 -77.25
N GLY A 837 37.23 101.50 -77.17
CA GLY A 837 37.75 102.83 -77.54
C GLY A 837 37.95 103.88 -76.43
N ALA A 838 38.88 103.75 -75.49
CA ALA A 838 40.29 104.19 -75.61
C ALA A 838 40.54 105.64 -76.11
N TYR A 839 40.95 106.57 -75.23
CA TYR A 839 42.23 107.31 -75.40
C TYR A 839 42.72 108.04 -74.12
N CYS A 840 44.02 108.28 -74.09
CA CYS A 840 44.84 108.94 -73.05
C CYS A 840 44.36 110.38 -72.68
N ARG A 841 44.85 111.05 -71.62
CA ARG A 841 46.25 111.12 -71.18
C ARG A 841 46.39 111.72 -69.77
N ALA A 842 47.38 111.26 -69.00
CA ALA A 842 47.81 111.86 -67.74
C ALA A 842 48.74 113.08 -67.97
N VAL A 843 48.98 113.89 -66.92
CA VAL A 843 50.30 114.37 -66.46
C VAL A 843 50.14 115.29 -65.23
N TYR A 844 51.09 115.16 -64.32
CA TYR A 844 51.52 116.05 -63.21
C TYR A 844 51.02 117.50 -63.19
N GLU A 845 50.77 118.05 -61.98
CA GLU A 845 51.76 118.92 -61.31
C GLU A 845 51.44 119.22 -59.82
N SER A 846 52.43 119.81 -59.14
CA SER A 846 52.46 120.38 -57.78
C SER A 846 51.18 121.12 -57.31
N GLY A 847 50.89 121.28 -56.02
CA GLY A 847 51.70 121.08 -54.81
C GLY A 847 51.61 122.31 -53.88
N GLN A 848 51.85 122.10 -52.58
CA GLN A 848 52.00 123.11 -51.50
C GLN A 848 50.78 123.98 -51.09
N CYS A 849 50.64 124.09 -49.76
CA CYS A 849 50.19 125.23 -48.93
C CYS A 849 49.07 126.17 -49.46
N HIS A 850 48.02 126.45 -48.69
CA HIS A 850 48.07 126.69 -47.24
C HIS A 850 46.82 126.22 -46.48
#